data_AF-A0AAJ1RVV9-F1
#
_entry.id   AF-A0AAJ1RVV9-F1
#
_cell.length_a   1.000
_cell.length_b   1.000
_cell.length_c   1.000
_cell.angle_alpha   90.00
_cell.angle_beta   90.00
_cell.angle_gamma   90.00
#
_symmetry.space_group_name_H-M   'P 1'
#
loop_
_entity.id
_entity.type
_entity.pdbx_description
1 polymer ?
#
loop_
_entity_poly.entity_id
_entity_poly.type
_entity_poly.pdbx_seq_one_letter_code
_entity_poly.pdbx_strand_id
1 'polypeptide(L)'
;MQLHLQQGYEMYLENITTQSEPAFIAPVGLAYKHLYDAIANTGADPSAGSTPFSTLYSSDGSHPSIDGTYLSACVFHAVITGESPVGRTYPGQISPPRALELQETAAATVFNETADYLYPFEIEPPGIEFGPDSGSVFDIDPGKTIGLNFNFTNHAEVDDTALVDISGPEGWSIEWSNSEPPEVGHTYDAPSDTAQWVGFSITAPGVSEGYPLAESLHGFSMRLTTGSDGMRDWYNFSLEYGFYHAATIVEGGGNASLPPSEVIDLFVTARNLGNSVRDLEIQIAQTDENGSQTGIAGMAFSDGGWAAIVLNKAQLAAMSPNGSGEVHLQVQSPNHYPGTLFFDIRVWSTAAPEEVSTVSQRVSIIPRTGGVLTLVENGCTGDILPGGTCHGSLRVQNTGDVSSTFDLVIGHTPEWLSVELAHSQITLGPGQSMSGIVLSCAIANGTPADLVGGLVIGLWLDDWSPNQVELEISVGEVYNWLVERVSSELGEDNNLTSYWTLTNAGNEPDGLVVNLDVNLATEFGLIPPEGASTGTESSSPRSFEILDVPAGGSVNFSAWMVVPLEAPVETTVVLTVEVRSMREPDISFTAEDSALVPATYVPPLKTTEGAWKGVLIGWLEVWHEFILIAVVVIAGSIGVVIAIRIRKERDLALRGPAPPAEEKAEDWMSKFEEGGEKQPEIVDSPQVGAEGFAAEFLEKSGGPSEKPRIGPDKEVVDSASDVLDKHQTEDAIDAAIELAEEMVEGDLPHPSNVML
;
A
#
# COMPACT_ATOMS: atom_id res chain seq x y z
N MET A 1 -3.56 -94.66 33.49
CA MET A 1 -4.86 -94.85 34.19
C MET A 1 -5.83 -93.74 33.83
N GLN A 2 -5.53 -92.45 34.08
CA GLN A 2 -6.45 -91.34 33.77
C GLN A 2 -6.82 -91.21 32.29
N LEU A 3 -5.87 -91.44 31.36
CA LEU A 3 -6.16 -91.47 29.92
C LEU A 3 -7.23 -92.51 29.55
N HIS A 4 -7.21 -93.69 30.18
CA HIS A 4 -8.20 -94.73 29.92
C HIS A 4 -9.57 -94.43 30.55
N LEU A 5 -9.61 -93.67 31.65
CA LEU A 5 -10.87 -93.21 32.24
C LEU A 5 -11.53 -92.16 31.36
N GLN A 6 -10.76 -91.18 30.87
CA GLN A 6 -11.24 -90.19 29.90
C GLN A 6 -11.83 -90.87 28.66
N GLN A 7 -11.05 -91.73 28.00
CA GLN A 7 -11.51 -92.50 26.83
C GLN A 7 -12.78 -93.32 27.13
N GLY A 8 -12.89 -93.87 28.34
CA GLY A 8 -14.08 -94.61 28.77
C GLY A 8 -15.34 -93.75 28.82
N TYR A 9 -15.24 -92.51 29.33
CA TYR A 9 -16.35 -91.57 29.37
C TYR A 9 -16.73 -91.04 27.99
N GLU A 10 -15.75 -90.74 27.15
CA GLU A 10 -15.96 -90.31 25.75
C GLU A 10 -16.67 -91.42 24.94
N MET A 11 -16.21 -92.67 25.03
CA MET A 11 -16.91 -93.80 24.40
C MET A 11 -18.31 -94.05 24.99
N TYR A 12 -18.54 -93.75 26.27
CA TYR A 12 -19.86 -93.88 26.86
C TYR A 12 -20.81 -92.82 26.31
N LEU A 13 -20.36 -91.57 26.21
CA LEU A 13 -21.09 -90.45 25.59
C LEU A 13 -21.52 -90.80 24.15
N GLU A 14 -20.58 -91.29 23.33
CA GLU A 14 -20.86 -91.70 21.94
C GLU A 14 -21.95 -92.79 21.86
N ASN A 15 -22.03 -93.69 22.84
CA ASN A 15 -23.00 -94.78 22.84
C ASN A 15 -24.38 -94.40 23.37
N ILE A 16 -24.49 -93.35 24.19
CA ILE A 16 -25.78 -92.95 24.80
C ILE A 16 -26.42 -91.74 24.12
N THR A 17 -25.64 -90.93 23.39
CA THR A 17 -26.14 -89.72 22.75
C THR A 17 -26.99 -90.08 21.52
N THR A 18 -28.12 -89.40 21.34
CA THR A 18 -28.98 -89.54 20.16
C THR A 18 -29.33 -88.16 19.59
N GLN A 19 -29.79 -88.09 18.34
CA GLN A 19 -30.18 -86.81 17.74
C GLN A 19 -31.33 -86.11 18.49
N SER A 20 -32.24 -86.87 19.12
CA SER A 20 -33.38 -86.32 19.87
C SER A 20 -33.09 -86.12 21.36
N GLU A 21 -32.10 -86.82 21.90
CA GLU A 21 -31.69 -86.73 23.30
C GLU A 21 -30.16 -86.67 23.35
N PRO A 22 -29.56 -85.48 23.13
CA PRO A 22 -28.12 -85.31 23.23
C PRO A 22 -27.69 -85.50 24.69
N ALA A 23 -26.67 -86.34 24.90
CA ALA A 23 -25.97 -86.44 26.17
C ALA A 23 -24.74 -85.54 26.15
N PHE A 24 -24.25 -85.14 27.33
CA PHE A 24 -23.12 -84.21 27.48
C PHE A 24 -22.16 -84.67 28.58
N ILE A 25 -20.88 -84.28 28.49
CA ILE A 25 -19.87 -84.55 29.52
C ILE A 25 -19.52 -83.26 30.25
N ALA A 26 -19.60 -83.28 31.59
CA ALA A 26 -18.99 -82.24 32.43
C ALA A 26 -17.55 -82.65 32.80
N PRO A 27 -16.50 -81.91 32.38
CA PRO A 27 -15.10 -82.34 32.48
C PRO A 27 -14.49 -82.14 33.89
N VAL A 28 -15.21 -82.50 34.96
CA VAL A 28 -14.76 -82.33 36.36
C VAL A 28 -13.43 -83.03 36.62
N GLY A 29 -13.27 -84.26 36.10
CA GLY A 29 -12.02 -85.00 36.24
C GLY A 29 -10.82 -84.33 35.58
N LEU A 30 -11.04 -83.59 34.48
CA LEU A 30 -9.99 -82.84 33.79
C LEU A 30 -9.61 -81.57 34.57
N ALA A 31 -10.56 -80.91 35.22
CA ALA A 31 -10.25 -79.80 36.13
C ALA A 31 -9.39 -80.24 37.33
N TYR A 32 -9.64 -81.43 37.89
CA TYR A 32 -8.79 -82.00 38.95
C TYR A 32 -7.39 -82.36 38.41
N LYS A 33 -7.32 -82.88 37.18
CA LYS A 33 -6.07 -83.18 36.49
C LYS A 33 -5.26 -81.91 36.19
N HIS A 34 -5.90 -80.79 35.85
CA HIS A 34 -5.23 -79.50 35.66
C HIS A 34 -4.41 -79.13 36.90
N LEU A 35 -5.03 -79.14 38.09
CA LEU A 35 -4.33 -78.81 39.34
C LEU A 35 -3.25 -79.84 39.69
N TYR A 36 -3.47 -81.12 39.37
CA TYR A 36 -2.44 -82.16 39.51
C TYR A 36 -1.22 -81.85 38.62
N ASP A 37 -1.44 -81.61 37.33
CA ASP A 37 -0.39 -81.39 36.34
C ASP A 37 0.34 -80.06 36.61
N ALA A 38 -0.37 -79.02 37.07
CA ALA A 38 0.22 -77.74 37.48
C ALA A 38 1.30 -77.92 38.56
N ILE A 39 1.10 -78.84 39.51
CA ILE A 39 2.11 -79.17 40.53
C ILE A 39 3.15 -80.14 39.97
N ALA A 40 2.73 -81.19 39.27
CA ALA A 40 3.62 -82.23 38.75
C ALA A 40 4.70 -81.65 37.81
N ASN A 41 4.33 -80.65 37.00
CA ASN A 41 5.22 -79.96 36.08
C ASN A 41 6.32 -79.14 36.77
N THR A 42 6.17 -78.85 38.07
CA THR A 42 7.24 -78.23 38.88
C THR A 42 8.28 -79.24 39.40
N GLY A 43 8.05 -80.55 39.17
CA GLY A 43 8.87 -81.65 39.70
C GLY A 43 8.52 -82.06 41.14
N ALA A 44 7.53 -81.41 41.76
CA ALA A 44 6.98 -81.78 43.06
C ALA A 44 5.95 -82.92 42.95
N ASP A 45 5.85 -83.77 43.97
CA ASP A 45 4.80 -84.79 44.07
C ASP A 45 3.47 -84.13 44.45
N PRO A 46 2.43 -84.13 43.57
CA PRO A 46 1.16 -83.48 43.85
C PRO A 46 0.40 -84.09 45.03
N SER A 47 0.71 -85.33 45.41
CA SER A 47 0.07 -86.06 46.51
C SER A 47 0.80 -85.88 47.85
N ALA A 48 1.99 -85.26 47.85
CA ALA A 48 2.82 -85.13 49.04
C ALA A 48 2.50 -83.84 49.82
N GLY A 49 2.01 -84.00 51.07
CA GLY A 49 1.73 -82.87 51.95
C GLY A 49 0.44 -82.14 51.58
N SER A 50 0.36 -80.84 51.91
CA SER A 50 -0.82 -80.00 51.62
C SER A 50 -0.55 -79.14 50.39
N THR A 51 -0.77 -79.72 49.22
CA THR A 51 -0.70 -79.07 47.90
C THR A 51 -2.08 -78.64 47.40
N PRO A 52 -2.16 -77.69 46.44
CA PRO A 52 -3.41 -77.34 45.74
C PRO A 52 -4.21 -78.52 45.16
N PHE A 53 -3.57 -79.63 44.80
CA PHE A 53 -4.26 -80.84 44.34
C PHE A 53 -4.74 -81.71 45.52
N SER A 54 -3.85 -81.99 46.49
CA SER A 54 -4.19 -82.84 47.64
C SER A 54 -5.33 -82.27 48.48
N THR A 55 -5.47 -80.95 48.57
CA THR A 55 -6.54 -80.28 49.32
C THR A 55 -7.89 -80.36 48.64
N LEU A 56 -8.00 -80.81 47.38
CA LEU A 56 -9.27 -81.13 46.75
C LEU A 56 -9.95 -82.35 47.41
N TYR A 57 -9.19 -83.16 48.14
CA TYR A 57 -9.69 -84.34 48.85
C TYR A 57 -9.79 -84.07 50.35
N SER A 58 -10.74 -84.74 50.99
CA SER A 58 -10.86 -84.80 52.44
C SER A 58 -9.71 -85.63 53.05
N SER A 59 -9.59 -85.65 54.38
CA SER A 59 -8.52 -86.40 55.07
C SER A 59 -8.53 -87.91 54.82
N ASP A 60 -9.60 -88.45 54.24
CA ASP A 60 -9.67 -89.86 53.80
C ASP A 60 -9.02 -90.14 52.45
N GLY A 61 -8.54 -89.09 51.75
CA GLY A 61 -7.87 -89.18 50.47
C GLY A 61 -8.75 -89.66 49.31
N SER A 62 -10.09 -89.67 49.48
CA SER A 62 -11.03 -90.17 48.45
C SER A 62 -12.24 -89.26 48.24
N HIS A 63 -12.88 -88.78 49.31
CA HIS A 63 -14.03 -87.87 49.15
C HIS A 63 -13.56 -86.45 48.82
N PRO A 64 -14.32 -85.68 48.03
CA PRO A 64 -13.98 -84.28 47.78
C PRO A 64 -14.08 -83.46 49.07
N SER A 65 -13.12 -82.57 49.28
CA SER A 65 -13.18 -81.54 50.32
C SER A 65 -14.13 -80.41 49.90
N ILE A 66 -14.18 -79.31 50.68
CA ILE A 66 -14.90 -78.11 50.27
C ILE A 66 -14.31 -77.50 48.99
N ASP A 67 -12.99 -77.53 48.82
CA ASP A 67 -12.30 -77.07 47.61
C ASP A 67 -12.68 -77.93 46.41
N GLY A 68 -12.62 -79.27 46.57
CA GLY A 68 -13.00 -80.21 45.50
C GLY A 68 -14.47 -80.09 45.12
N THR A 69 -15.37 -79.95 46.10
CA THR A 69 -16.81 -79.77 45.87
C THR A 69 -17.07 -78.47 45.11
N TYR A 70 -16.39 -77.39 45.48
CA TYR A 70 -16.56 -76.10 44.84
C TYR A 70 -16.02 -76.08 43.40
N LEU A 71 -14.85 -76.68 43.16
CA LEU A 71 -14.30 -76.83 41.81
C LEU A 71 -15.29 -77.55 40.89
N SER A 72 -15.84 -78.67 41.34
CA SER A 72 -16.84 -79.43 40.58
C SER A 72 -18.08 -78.58 40.28
N ALA A 73 -18.56 -77.79 41.25
CA ALA A 73 -19.69 -76.89 41.06
C ALA A 73 -19.40 -75.79 40.03
N CYS A 74 -18.20 -75.21 40.03
CA CYS A 74 -17.77 -74.23 39.03
C CYS A 74 -17.74 -74.82 37.61
N VAL A 75 -17.26 -76.06 37.46
CA VAL A 75 -17.28 -76.76 36.16
C VAL A 75 -18.71 -76.99 35.68
N PHE A 76 -19.61 -77.48 36.55
CA PHE A 76 -21.02 -77.68 36.18
C PHE A 76 -21.72 -76.37 35.80
N HIS A 77 -21.45 -75.28 36.54
CA HIS A 77 -21.99 -73.96 36.20
C HIS A 77 -21.56 -73.55 34.78
N ALA A 78 -20.27 -73.56 34.50
CA ALA A 78 -19.73 -73.19 33.19
C ALA A 78 -20.31 -74.03 32.04
N VAL A 79 -20.42 -75.34 32.24
CA VAL A 79 -20.99 -76.28 31.25
C VAL A 79 -22.48 -76.05 30.99
N ILE A 80 -23.25 -75.68 32.00
CA ILE A 80 -24.71 -75.52 31.87
C ILE A 80 -25.08 -74.15 31.30
N THR A 81 -24.36 -73.09 31.69
CA THR A 81 -24.76 -71.71 31.38
C THR A 81 -23.95 -71.08 30.24
N GLY A 82 -22.79 -71.64 29.89
CA GLY A 82 -21.84 -70.99 28.98
C GLY A 82 -21.12 -69.78 29.61
N GLU A 83 -21.33 -69.51 30.90
CA GLU A 83 -20.75 -68.35 31.58
C GLU A 83 -19.54 -68.72 32.45
N SER A 84 -18.52 -67.86 32.45
CA SER A 84 -17.35 -68.04 33.33
C SER A 84 -17.72 -68.01 34.82
N PRO A 85 -17.21 -68.95 35.65
CA PRO A 85 -17.41 -68.96 37.08
C PRO A 85 -16.49 -67.97 37.83
N VAL A 86 -15.53 -67.33 37.15
CA VAL A 86 -14.60 -66.36 37.74
C VAL A 86 -15.35 -65.14 38.26
N GLY A 87 -15.09 -64.76 39.50
CA GLY A 87 -15.74 -63.63 40.18
C GLY A 87 -17.12 -63.95 40.76
N ARG A 88 -17.60 -65.20 40.66
CA ARG A 88 -18.85 -65.63 41.31
C ARG A 88 -18.66 -65.81 42.82
N THR A 89 -19.78 -65.79 43.55
CA THR A 89 -19.81 -66.04 44.99
C THR A 89 -19.26 -67.43 45.31
N TYR A 90 -18.43 -67.54 46.34
CA TYR A 90 -17.83 -68.80 46.81
C TYR A 90 -18.17 -69.08 48.29
N PRO A 91 -18.12 -70.34 48.73
CA PRO A 91 -18.34 -70.71 50.13
C PRO A 91 -17.33 -70.02 51.07
N GLY A 92 -17.82 -69.45 52.19
CA GLY A 92 -16.98 -68.70 53.13
C GLY A 92 -15.89 -69.52 53.84
N GLN A 93 -15.89 -70.85 53.67
CA GLN A 93 -14.84 -71.76 54.16
C GLN A 93 -13.60 -71.79 53.24
N ILE A 94 -13.66 -71.21 52.05
CA ILE A 94 -12.57 -71.16 51.07
C ILE A 94 -11.96 -69.76 51.10
N SER A 95 -10.63 -69.68 51.15
CA SER A 95 -9.94 -68.38 51.09
C SER A 95 -10.10 -67.71 49.71
N PRO A 96 -10.14 -66.36 49.61
CA PRO A 96 -10.31 -65.67 48.33
C PRO A 96 -9.31 -66.08 47.23
N PRO A 97 -7.99 -66.20 47.50
CA PRO A 97 -7.03 -66.63 46.47
C PRO A 97 -7.29 -68.05 45.97
N ARG A 98 -7.71 -68.95 46.88
CA ARG A 98 -8.04 -70.33 46.54
C ARG A 98 -9.33 -70.41 45.73
N ALA A 99 -10.34 -69.63 46.09
CA ALA A 99 -11.58 -69.57 45.32
C ALA A 99 -11.33 -69.10 43.88
N LEU A 100 -10.47 -68.09 43.71
CA LEU A 100 -10.06 -67.61 42.38
C LEU A 100 -9.36 -68.70 41.58
N GLU A 101 -8.36 -69.38 42.17
CA GLU A 101 -7.64 -70.49 41.51
C GLU A 101 -8.58 -71.61 41.04
N LEU A 102 -9.57 -71.99 41.87
CA LEU A 102 -10.56 -73.00 41.51
C LEU A 102 -11.51 -72.53 40.38
N GLN A 103 -11.93 -71.26 40.40
CA GLN A 103 -12.78 -70.69 39.36
C GLN A 103 -12.03 -70.59 38.02
N GLU A 104 -10.78 -70.11 38.04
CA GLU A 104 -9.92 -70.01 36.85
C GLU A 104 -9.63 -71.39 36.28
N THR A 105 -9.36 -72.39 37.13
CA THR A 105 -9.19 -73.79 36.71
C THR A 105 -10.44 -74.30 35.98
N ALA A 106 -11.63 -74.08 36.56
CA ALA A 106 -12.88 -74.51 35.93
C ALA A 106 -13.14 -73.81 34.59
N ALA A 107 -12.88 -72.50 34.52
CA ALA A 107 -13.01 -71.72 33.28
C ALA A 107 -12.04 -72.20 32.20
N ALA A 108 -10.76 -72.40 32.54
CA ALA A 108 -9.76 -72.90 31.61
C ALA A 108 -10.11 -74.31 31.11
N THR A 109 -10.58 -75.19 32.01
CA THR A 109 -10.97 -76.56 31.63
C THR A 109 -12.07 -76.53 30.57
N VAL A 110 -13.18 -75.84 30.84
CA VAL A 110 -14.38 -75.86 29.98
C VAL A 110 -14.18 -75.10 28.68
N PHE A 111 -13.61 -73.89 28.72
CA PHE A 111 -13.57 -73.01 27.56
C PHE A 111 -12.29 -73.15 26.71
N ASN A 112 -11.19 -73.66 27.29
CA ASN A 112 -9.90 -73.71 26.59
C ASN A 112 -9.40 -75.15 26.36
N GLU A 113 -9.56 -76.05 27.34
CA GLU A 113 -8.94 -77.38 27.31
C GLU A 113 -9.85 -78.46 26.69
N THR A 114 -11.17 -78.26 26.72
CA THR A 114 -12.18 -79.17 26.16
C THR A 114 -13.10 -78.48 25.16
N ALA A 115 -12.57 -77.57 24.35
CA ALA A 115 -13.32 -76.86 23.31
C ALA A 115 -13.88 -77.79 22.21
N ASP A 116 -13.44 -79.05 22.17
CA ASP A 116 -13.94 -80.10 21.28
C ASP A 116 -15.18 -80.84 21.83
N TYR A 117 -15.58 -80.58 23.08
CA TYR A 117 -16.81 -81.12 23.66
C TYR A 117 -18.01 -80.26 23.27
N LEU A 118 -19.12 -80.89 22.88
CA LEU A 118 -20.40 -80.20 22.71
C LEU A 118 -21.03 -79.92 24.08
N TYR A 119 -21.54 -78.70 24.28
CA TYR A 119 -22.19 -78.29 25.52
C TYR A 119 -23.68 -77.91 25.35
N PRO A 120 -24.50 -78.04 26.41
CA PRO A 120 -25.93 -77.71 26.37
C PRO A 120 -26.26 -76.28 25.90
N PHE A 121 -25.40 -75.30 26.20
CA PHE A 121 -25.63 -73.90 25.82
C PHE A 121 -25.37 -73.62 24.32
N GLU A 122 -24.85 -74.60 23.58
CA GLU A 122 -24.53 -74.46 22.15
C GLU A 122 -25.68 -74.93 21.23
N ILE A 123 -26.83 -75.30 21.80
CA ILE A 123 -28.03 -75.76 21.07
C ILE A 123 -29.18 -74.74 21.28
N GLU A 124 -29.48 -73.91 20.26
CA GLU A 124 -30.60 -72.96 20.28
C GLU A 124 -31.91 -73.59 19.76
N PRO A 125 -33.10 -73.25 20.33
CA PRO A 125 -34.40 -73.72 19.83
C PRO A 125 -34.81 -73.01 18.53
N PRO A 126 -35.59 -73.66 17.63
CA PRO A 126 -36.06 -73.05 16.39
C PRO A 126 -37.03 -71.89 16.67
N GLY A 127 -36.75 -70.71 16.10
CA GLY A 127 -37.52 -69.48 16.31
C GLY A 127 -38.10 -68.87 15.02
N ILE A 128 -38.56 -67.62 15.12
CA ILE A 128 -38.92 -66.81 13.96
C ILE A 128 -37.69 -66.03 13.51
N GLU A 129 -37.28 -66.22 12.26
CA GLU A 129 -36.06 -65.64 11.70
C GLU A 129 -36.34 -64.98 10.35
N PHE A 130 -35.58 -63.92 10.03
CA PHE A 130 -35.53 -63.35 8.70
C PHE A 130 -34.93 -64.36 7.72
N GLY A 131 -35.53 -64.47 6.53
CA GLY A 131 -34.99 -65.31 5.47
C GLY A 131 -33.63 -64.84 4.92
N PRO A 132 -33.35 -63.53 4.76
CA PRO A 132 -32.05 -63.05 4.30
C PRO A 132 -31.02 -62.88 5.42
N ASP A 133 -29.76 -63.19 5.09
CA ASP A 133 -28.61 -62.88 5.95
C ASP A 133 -28.28 -61.38 5.91
N SER A 134 -27.93 -60.83 7.07
CA SER A 134 -27.46 -59.45 7.19
C SER A 134 -26.22 -59.17 6.31
N GLY A 135 -26.08 -57.93 5.84
CA GLY A 135 -24.93 -57.46 5.06
C GLY A 135 -25.22 -57.14 3.59
N SER A 136 -26.50 -57.10 3.19
CA SER A 136 -26.89 -56.67 1.84
C SER A 136 -26.62 -55.17 1.63
N VAL A 137 -26.21 -54.79 0.42
CA VAL A 137 -26.01 -53.39 0.00
C VAL A 137 -26.82 -53.14 -1.27
N PHE A 138 -27.58 -52.04 -1.31
CA PHE A 138 -28.34 -51.62 -2.50
C PHE A 138 -28.00 -50.19 -2.90
N ASP A 139 -27.96 -49.91 -4.20
CA ASP A 139 -27.70 -48.56 -4.72
C ASP A 139 -28.96 -47.69 -4.72
N ILE A 140 -28.81 -46.41 -4.38
CA ILE A 140 -29.88 -45.43 -4.51
C ILE A 140 -29.36 -44.04 -4.90
N ASP A 141 -29.96 -43.48 -5.95
CA ASP A 141 -29.62 -42.13 -6.38
C ASP A 141 -30.23 -41.06 -5.46
N PRO A 142 -29.58 -39.89 -5.33
CA PRO A 142 -30.09 -38.75 -4.57
C PRO A 142 -31.54 -38.39 -4.89
N GLY A 143 -32.37 -38.23 -3.85
CA GLY A 143 -33.78 -37.86 -3.99
C GLY A 143 -34.68 -38.93 -4.64
N LYS A 144 -34.19 -40.16 -4.86
CA LYS A 144 -34.98 -41.27 -5.39
C LYS A 144 -35.56 -42.15 -4.28
N THR A 145 -36.55 -42.95 -4.66
CA THR A 145 -37.21 -43.92 -3.80
C THR A 145 -36.96 -45.33 -4.32
N ILE A 146 -36.60 -46.25 -3.42
CA ILE A 146 -36.48 -47.68 -3.67
C ILE A 146 -37.57 -48.45 -2.92
N GLY A 147 -38.17 -49.46 -3.55
CA GLY A 147 -39.08 -50.39 -2.89
C GLY A 147 -38.35 -51.68 -2.53
N LEU A 148 -38.47 -52.12 -1.28
CA LEU A 148 -37.83 -53.33 -0.74
C LEU A 148 -38.90 -54.28 -0.19
N ASN A 149 -38.64 -55.58 -0.27
CA ASN A 149 -39.54 -56.61 0.23
C ASN A 149 -38.73 -57.81 0.74
N PHE A 150 -38.80 -58.10 2.04
CA PHE A 150 -38.05 -59.18 2.69
C PHE A 150 -38.99 -60.16 3.36
N ASN A 151 -38.57 -61.42 3.46
CA ASN A 151 -39.35 -62.46 4.12
C ASN A 151 -38.83 -62.79 5.52
N PHE A 152 -39.72 -63.34 6.35
CA PHE A 152 -39.37 -64.02 7.59
C PHE A 152 -40.17 -65.32 7.68
N THR A 153 -39.65 -66.32 8.38
CA THR A 153 -40.27 -67.65 8.52
C THR A 153 -40.27 -68.07 9.98
N ASN A 154 -41.40 -68.61 10.44
CA ASN A 154 -41.48 -69.26 11.74
C ASN A 154 -41.07 -70.74 11.59
N HIS A 155 -39.97 -71.14 12.20
CA HIS A 155 -39.48 -72.52 12.19
C HIS A 155 -39.97 -73.35 13.38
N ALA A 156 -40.74 -72.75 14.29
CA ALA A 156 -41.42 -73.47 15.35
C ALA A 156 -42.67 -74.18 14.80
N GLU A 157 -42.97 -75.37 15.33
CA GLU A 157 -44.14 -76.19 14.94
C GLU A 157 -45.50 -75.61 15.45
N VAL A 158 -45.52 -74.34 15.86
CA VAL A 158 -46.68 -73.66 16.45
C VAL A 158 -46.78 -72.25 15.87
N ASP A 159 -47.99 -71.85 15.46
CA ASP A 159 -48.28 -70.50 14.98
C ASP A 159 -48.03 -69.46 16.08
N ASP A 160 -47.44 -68.33 15.70
CA ASP A 160 -47.17 -67.19 16.58
C ASP A 160 -47.38 -65.86 15.83
N THR A 161 -46.88 -64.77 16.40
CA THR A 161 -46.89 -63.43 15.84
C THR A 161 -45.49 -62.84 15.88
N ALA A 162 -45.18 -62.00 14.91
CA ALA A 162 -43.90 -61.30 14.81
C ALA A 162 -44.15 -59.79 14.77
N LEU A 163 -43.63 -59.06 15.76
CA LEU A 163 -43.55 -57.61 15.69
C LEU A 163 -42.31 -57.24 14.87
N VAL A 164 -42.51 -56.58 13.73
CA VAL A 164 -41.42 -56.11 12.89
C VAL A 164 -41.35 -54.59 12.94
N ASP A 165 -40.22 -54.05 13.39
CA ASP A 165 -39.91 -52.61 13.33
C ASP A 165 -38.69 -52.35 12.43
N ILE A 166 -38.69 -51.20 11.77
CA ILE A 166 -37.66 -50.79 10.81
C ILE A 166 -37.11 -49.44 11.25
N SER A 167 -35.79 -49.36 11.35
CA SER A 167 -35.05 -48.14 11.70
C SER A 167 -33.99 -47.83 10.65
N GLY A 168 -33.67 -46.54 10.50
CA GLY A 168 -32.69 -46.05 9.54
C GLY A 168 -32.01 -44.77 10.03
N PRO A 169 -31.11 -44.21 9.21
CA PRO A 169 -30.39 -42.99 9.53
C PRO A 169 -31.31 -41.76 9.43
N GLU A 170 -30.94 -40.70 10.15
CA GLU A 170 -31.67 -39.42 10.09
C GLU A 170 -31.67 -38.84 8.66
N GLY A 171 -32.79 -38.22 8.27
CA GLY A 171 -32.98 -37.59 6.95
C GLY A 171 -33.46 -38.56 5.85
N TRP A 172 -33.51 -39.86 6.11
CA TRP A 172 -34.08 -40.85 5.22
C TRP A 172 -35.55 -41.10 5.55
N SER A 173 -36.43 -41.13 4.55
CA SER A 173 -37.85 -41.44 4.76
C SER A 173 -38.11 -42.92 4.54
N ILE A 174 -38.69 -43.60 5.53
CA ILE A 174 -39.13 -45.00 5.44
C ILE A 174 -40.66 -45.00 5.45
N GLU A 175 -41.26 -45.59 4.43
CA GLU A 175 -42.72 -45.64 4.28
C GLU A 175 -43.17 -47.07 3.96
N TRP A 176 -44.30 -47.48 4.51
CA TRP A 176 -44.95 -48.75 4.19
C TRP A 176 -46.47 -48.60 4.20
N SER A 177 -47.19 -49.64 3.83
CA SER A 177 -48.66 -49.60 3.73
C SER A 177 -49.41 -49.81 5.05
N ASN A 178 -48.70 -50.10 6.16
CA ASN A 178 -49.32 -50.35 7.46
C ASN A 178 -49.76 -49.04 8.14
N SER A 179 -50.65 -49.14 9.13
CA SER A 179 -51.18 -47.99 9.87
C SER A 179 -50.17 -47.40 10.87
N GLU A 180 -49.33 -48.24 11.44
CA GLU A 180 -48.31 -47.88 12.40
C GLU A 180 -47.09 -47.29 11.68
N PRO A 181 -46.35 -46.35 12.26
CA PRO A 181 -45.06 -45.95 11.69
C PRO A 181 -44.04 -47.11 11.68
N PRO A 182 -43.15 -47.20 10.67
CA PRO A 182 -42.11 -48.25 10.61
C PRO A 182 -41.25 -48.38 11.87
N GLU A 183 -40.92 -47.26 12.52
CA GLU A 183 -40.12 -47.22 13.76
C GLU A 183 -40.85 -47.78 14.99
N VAL A 184 -42.19 -47.74 14.99
CA VAL A 184 -43.02 -48.29 16.06
C VAL A 184 -43.23 -49.79 15.85
N GLY A 185 -43.27 -50.21 14.58
CA GLY A 185 -43.43 -51.59 14.16
C GLY A 185 -44.87 -52.03 13.93
N HIS A 186 -45.03 -53.13 13.20
CA HIS A 186 -46.32 -53.75 12.88
C HIS A 186 -46.28 -55.23 13.26
N THR A 187 -47.38 -55.74 13.81
CA THR A 187 -47.51 -57.15 14.19
C THR A 187 -48.06 -57.95 13.01
N TYR A 188 -47.27 -58.90 12.53
CA TYR A 188 -47.63 -59.84 11.48
C TYR A 188 -47.98 -61.21 12.08
N ASP A 189 -48.92 -61.92 11.47
CA ASP A 189 -49.16 -63.34 11.75
C ASP A 189 -47.95 -64.15 11.29
N ALA A 190 -47.45 -65.08 12.11
CA ALA A 190 -46.29 -65.93 11.81
C ALA A 190 -46.68 -67.43 11.88
N PRO A 191 -47.41 -67.94 10.89
CA PRO A 191 -47.79 -69.36 10.83
C PRO A 191 -46.58 -70.28 10.66
N SER A 192 -46.65 -71.48 11.27
CA SER A 192 -45.60 -72.51 11.21
C SER A 192 -45.19 -72.80 9.75
N ASP A 193 -43.88 -72.85 9.51
CA ASP A 193 -43.25 -73.24 8.24
C ASP A 193 -43.72 -72.44 7.00
N THR A 194 -44.28 -71.26 7.21
CA THR A 194 -44.85 -70.43 6.13
C THR A 194 -44.21 -69.06 6.11
N ALA A 195 -43.51 -68.76 5.01
CA ALA A 195 -42.87 -67.46 4.82
C ALA A 195 -43.89 -66.31 4.72
N GLN A 196 -43.62 -65.25 5.48
CA GLN A 196 -44.35 -63.99 5.45
C GLN A 196 -43.49 -62.89 4.83
N TRP A 197 -44.09 -61.78 4.41
CA TRP A 197 -43.41 -60.73 3.65
C TRP A 197 -43.65 -59.34 4.25
N VAL A 198 -42.58 -58.55 4.32
CA VAL A 198 -42.58 -57.17 4.79
C VAL A 198 -42.11 -56.28 3.65
N GLY A 199 -43.05 -55.52 3.07
CA GLY A 199 -42.81 -54.58 1.99
C GLY A 199 -42.82 -53.14 2.47
N PHE A 200 -41.80 -52.37 2.08
CA PHE A 200 -41.66 -50.95 2.41
C PHE A 200 -40.85 -50.23 1.32
N SER A 201 -40.78 -48.91 1.41
CA SER A 201 -39.98 -48.07 0.53
C SER A 201 -39.11 -47.12 1.33
N ILE A 202 -37.92 -46.85 0.81
CA ILE A 202 -36.98 -45.88 1.37
C ILE A 202 -36.78 -44.77 0.34
N THR A 203 -36.88 -43.52 0.78
CA THR A 203 -36.52 -42.34 -0.03
C THR A 203 -35.23 -41.71 0.48
N ALA A 204 -34.26 -41.60 -0.42
CA ALA A 204 -32.99 -40.92 -0.17
C ALA A 204 -33.21 -39.40 -0.06
N PRO A 205 -32.53 -38.71 0.89
CA PRO A 205 -32.52 -37.25 0.90
C PRO A 205 -31.90 -36.72 -0.41
N GLY A 206 -32.20 -35.45 -0.76
CA GLY A 206 -31.46 -34.75 -1.81
C GLY A 206 -30.09 -34.28 -1.32
N VAL A 207 -29.17 -33.99 -2.23
CA VAL A 207 -27.85 -33.46 -1.86
C VAL A 207 -27.97 -31.99 -1.47
N SER A 208 -27.46 -31.66 -0.28
CA SER A 208 -27.36 -30.30 0.24
C SER A 208 -25.98 -30.10 0.87
N GLU A 209 -25.31 -28.99 0.54
CA GLU A 209 -23.96 -28.68 1.04
C GLU A 209 -22.97 -29.84 0.84
N GLY A 210 -23.11 -30.60 -0.25
CA GLY A 210 -22.25 -31.73 -0.58
C GLY A 210 -22.56 -33.06 0.15
N TYR A 211 -23.62 -33.12 0.95
CA TYR A 211 -24.02 -34.33 1.69
C TYR A 211 -25.42 -34.81 1.33
N PRO A 212 -25.70 -36.13 1.46
CA PRO A 212 -24.77 -37.23 1.76
C PRO A 212 -23.72 -37.44 0.66
N LEU A 213 -22.54 -37.92 1.05
CA LEU A 213 -21.41 -38.16 0.14
C LEU A 213 -21.75 -39.28 -0.85
N ALA A 214 -21.23 -39.21 -2.07
CA ALA A 214 -21.34 -40.35 -2.99
C ALA A 214 -20.56 -41.56 -2.42
N GLU A 215 -21.06 -42.76 -2.70
CA GLU A 215 -20.49 -44.04 -2.26
C GLU A 215 -20.50 -44.23 -0.72
N SER A 216 -21.17 -43.35 0.03
CA SER A 216 -21.35 -43.57 1.47
C SER A 216 -22.43 -44.60 1.75
N LEU A 217 -22.13 -45.51 2.67
CA LEU A 217 -23.06 -46.54 3.13
C LEU A 217 -23.93 -46.03 4.28
N HIS A 218 -25.24 -46.16 4.12
CA HIS A 218 -26.24 -45.79 5.12
C HIS A 218 -26.94 -47.04 5.63
N GLY A 219 -26.75 -47.36 6.92
CA GLY A 219 -27.28 -48.57 7.53
C GLY A 219 -28.75 -48.48 7.93
N PHE A 220 -29.48 -49.56 7.66
CA PHE A 220 -30.87 -49.79 8.07
C PHE A 220 -30.95 -51.10 8.83
N SER A 221 -31.84 -51.15 9.82
CA SER A 221 -32.04 -52.33 10.66
C SER A 221 -33.52 -52.67 10.74
N MET A 222 -33.86 -53.88 10.34
CA MET A 222 -35.14 -54.51 10.62
C MET A 222 -34.98 -55.39 11.84
N ARG A 223 -35.82 -55.18 12.85
CA ARG A 223 -35.87 -56.02 14.04
C ARG A 223 -37.18 -56.79 14.05
N LEU A 224 -37.07 -58.10 14.27
CA LEU A 224 -38.19 -58.99 14.53
C LEU A 224 -38.22 -59.31 16.02
N THR A 225 -39.39 -59.26 16.64
CA THR A 225 -39.62 -59.72 18.02
C THR A 225 -40.78 -60.71 18.04
N THR A 226 -40.51 -61.92 18.50
CA THR A 226 -41.49 -62.99 18.63
C THR A 226 -42.49 -62.68 19.75
N GLY A 227 -43.79 -62.91 19.49
CA GLY A 227 -44.86 -62.55 20.39
C GLY A 227 -44.95 -63.41 21.66
N SER A 228 -44.65 -64.71 21.57
CA SER A 228 -44.82 -65.65 22.69
C SER A 228 -43.69 -65.62 23.72
N ASP A 229 -42.44 -65.51 23.27
CA ASP A 229 -41.23 -65.64 24.11
C ASP A 229 -40.35 -64.39 24.14
N GLY A 230 -40.61 -63.40 23.26
CA GLY A 230 -39.84 -62.18 23.16
C GLY A 230 -38.45 -62.34 22.54
N MET A 231 -38.16 -63.49 21.91
CA MET A 231 -36.94 -63.70 21.13
C MET A 231 -36.84 -62.69 20.00
N ARG A 232 -35.61 -62.38 19.58
CA ARG A 232 -35.35 -61.33 18.60
C ARG A 232 -34.40 -61.80 17.54
N ASP A 233 -34.66 -61.35 16.32
CA ASP A 233 -33.79 -61.50 15.17
C ASP A 233 -33.63 -60.16 14.44
N TRP A 234 -32.54 -60.01 13.69
CA TRP A 234 -32.20 -58.76 13.01
C TRP A 234 -31.73 -59.01 11.58
N TYR A 235 -32.29 -58.21 10.68
CA TYR A 235 -31.78 -58.07 9.32
C TYR A 235 -31.23 -56.64 9.12
N ASN A 236 -29.91 -56.55 9.02
CA ASN A 236 -29.19 -55.31 8.78
C ASN A 236 -28.74 -55.23 7.32
N PHE A 237 -29.08 -54.14 6.64
CA PHE A 237 -28.66 -53.86 5.27
C PHE A 237 -28.21 -52.41 5.14
N SER A 238 -27.55 -52.06 4.04
CA SER A 238 -27.11 -50.70 3.77
C SER A 238 -27.57 -50.21 2.40
N LEU A 239 -27.76 -48.90 2.27
CA LEU A 239 -27.92 -48.24 0.98
C LEU A 239 -26.63 -47.48 0.64
N GLU A 240 -26.08 -47.74 -0.54
CA GLU A 240 -24.95 -46.99 -1.11
C GLU A 240 -25.49 -45.78 -1.87
N TYR A 241 -25.04 -44.59 -1.47
CA TYR A 241 -25.59 -43.32 -1.96
C TYR A 241 -24.96 -42.91 -3.31
N GLY A 242 -25.81 -42.62 -4.30
CA GLY A 242 -25.38 -42.30 -5.67
C GLY A 242 -24.74 -40.93 -5.84
N PHE A 243 -24.25 -40.67 -7.05
CA PHE A 243 -23.57 -39.42 -7.40
C PHE A 243 -24.55 -38.30 -7.77
N TYR A 244 -24.27 -37.09 -7.28
CA TYR A 244 -24.84 -35.84 -7.75
C TYR A 244 -23.73 -34.89 -8.18
N HIS A 245 -23.89 -34.25 -9.33
CA HIS A 245 -22.90 -33.37 -9.93
C HIS A 245 -23.57 -32.03 -10.26
N ALA A 246 -23.04 -30.96 -9.69
CA ALA A 246 -23.49 -29.61 -9.97
C ALA A 246 -22.38 -28.63 -9.59
N ALA A 247 -22.38 -27.47 -10.23
CA ALA A 247 -21.43 -26.40 -9.94
C ALA A 247 -22.12 -25.04 -10.01
N THR A 248 -21.61 -24.07 -9.27
CA THR A 248 -22.14 -22.70 -9.31
C THR A 248 -21.04 -21.67 -9.19
N ILE A 249 -21.29 -20.48 -9.74
CA ILE A 249 -20.50 -19.28 -9.47
C ILE A 249 -21.14 -18.60 -8.25
N VAL A 250 -20.36 -18.45 -7.18
CA VAL A 250 -20.81 -17.85 -5.91
C VAL A 250 -20.53 -16.35 -5.89
N GLU A 251 -19.43 -15.94 -6.52
CA GLU A 251 -18.97 -14.55 -6.58
C GLU A 251 -18.26 -14.30 -7.92
N GLY A 252 -18.43 -13.11 -8.50
CA GLY A 252 -17.86 -12.72 -9.80
C GLY A 252 -18.91 -12.17 -10.78
N GLY A 253 -18.41 -11.60 -11.88
CA GLY A 253 -19.24 -10.89 -12.87
C GLY A 253 -19.53 -9.43 -12.49
N GLY A 254 -20.49 -8.81 -13.19
CA GLY A 254 -20.90 -7.43 -12.95
C GLY A 254 -20.16 -6.42 -13.84
N ASN A 255 -19.79 -5.27 -13.27
CA ASN A 255 -19.19 -4.16 -14.02
C ASN A 255 -17.77 -3.88 -13.53
N ALA A 256 -16.84 -3.69 -14.46
CA ALA A 256 -15.48 -3.24 -14.20
C ALA A 256 -15.10 -2.12 -15.17
N SER A 257 -14.06 -1.35 -14.82
CA SER A 257 -13.54 -0.29 -15.68
C SER A 257 -12.03 -0.22 -15.62
N LEU A 258 -11.41 0.07 -16.76
CA LEU A 258 -9.97 0.25 -16.90
C LEU A 258 -9.66 1.37 -17.92
N PRO A 259 -8.45 1.98 -17.85
CA PRO A 259 -7.99 2.90 -18.89
C PRO A 259 -7.75 2.20 -20.24
N PRO A 260 -7.59 2.94 -21.35
CA PRO A 260 -7.17 2.35 -22.64
C PRO A 260 -5.76 1.77 -22.58
N SER A 261 -5.51 0.70 -23.34
CA SER A 261 -4.22 -0.05 -23.39
C SER A 261 -3.72 -0.63 -22.07
N GLU A 262 -4.56 -0.66 -21.04
CA GLU A 262 -4.25 -1.19 -19.71
C GLU A 262 -4.85 -2.58 -19.52
N VAL A 263 -4.45 -3.20 -18.43
CA VAL A 263 -4.87 -4.56 -18.04
C VAL A 263 -5.52 -4.52 -16.66
N ILE A 264 -6.62 -5.26 -16.48
CA ILE A 264 -7.30 -5.44 -15.20
C ILE A 264 -7.41 -6.92 -14.86
N ASP A 265 -7.22 -7.23 -13.58
CA ASP A 265 -7.45 -8.55 -13.02
C ASP A 265 -8.88 -8.65 -12.47
N LEU A 266 -9.54 -9.76 -12.77
CA LEU A 266 -10.88 -10.10 -12.31
C LEU A 266 -10.85 -11.45 -11.61
N PHE A 267 -11.60 -11.60 -10.53
CA PHE A 267 -11.65 -12.82 -9.73
C PHE A 267 -13.08 -13.38 -9.72
N VAL A 268 -13.18 -14.70 -9.82
CA VAL A 268 -14.46 -15.43 -9.83
C VAL A 268 -14.34 -16.62 -8.90
N THR A 269 -15.29 -16.75 -7.98
CA THR A 269 -15.34 -17.87 -7.03
C THR A 269 -16.38 -18.87 -7.50
N ALA A 270 -15.95 -20.08 -7.81
CA ALA A 270 -16.81 -21.21 -8.13
C ALA A 270 -16.92 -22.17 -6.94
N ARG A 271 -18.01 -22.95 -6.89
CA ARG A 271 -18.26 -23.95 -5.85
C ARG A 271 -18.78 -25.25 -6.44
N ASN A 272 -18.28 -26.36 -5.92
CA ASN A 272 -18.78 -27.70 -6.21
C ASN A 272 -20.03 -27.97 -5.36
N LEU A 273 -21.20 -28.05 -5.98
CA LEU A 273 -22.47 -28.39 -5.31
C LEU A 273 -22.74 -29.89 -5.29
N GLY A 274 -21.91 -30.69 -5.99
CA GLY A 274 -21.99 -32.14 -5.99
C GLY A 274 -21.54 -32.77 -4.67
N ASN A 275 -21.81 -34.06 -4.52
CA ASN A 275 -21.48 -34.84 -3.33
C ASN A 275 -20.22 -35.71 -3.45
N SER A 276 -19.37 -35.43 -4.45
CA SER A 276 -18.11 -36.12 -4.67
C SER A 276 -17.01 -35.13 -5.06
N VAL A 277 -15.75 -35.54 -4.87
CA VAL A 277 -14.59 -34.79 -5.34
C VAL A 277 -14.62 -34.72 -6.86
N ARG A 278 -14.61 -33.50 -7.42
CA ARG A 278 -14.72 -33.28 -8.87
C ARG A 278 -13.92 -32.07 -9.35
N ASP A 279 -13.49 -32.15 -10.59
CA ASP A 279 -12.94 -31.00 -11.32
C ASP A 279 -14.08 -30.14 -11.84
N LEU A 280 -13.97 -28.83 -11.67
CA LEU A 280 -14.81 -27.85 -12.33
C LEU A 280 -14.09 -27.27 -13.54
N GLU A 281 -14.84 -27.06 -14.62
CA GLU A 281 -14.34 -26.42 -15.81
C GLU A 281 -14.91 -25.01 -15.96
N ILE A 282 -14.12 -24.13 -16.58
CA ILE A 282 -14.47 -22.74 -16.81
C ILE A 282 -14.17 -22.32 -18.24
N GLN A 283 -15.07 -21.52 -18.82
CA GLN A 283 -14.86 -20.83 -20.09
C GLN A 283 -15.40 -19.40 -20.01
N ILE A 284 -14.82 -18.54 -20.84
CA ILE A 284 -15.32 -17.22 -21.14
C ILE A 284 -15.82 -17.15 -22.59
N ALA A 285 -16.90 -16.42 -22.81
CA ALA A 285 -17.50 -16.26 -24.14
C ALA A 285 -17.93 -14.80 -24.35
N GLN A 286 -17.40 -14.17 -25.40
CA GLN A 286 -17.79 -12.80 -25.76
C GLN A 286 -19.28 -12.72 -26.13
N THR A 287 -19.95 -11.68 -25.64
CA THR A 287 -21.38 -11.43 -25.85
C THR A 287 -21.63 -10.03 -26.40
N ASP A 288 -22.83 -9.79 -26.92
CA ASP A 288 -23.34 -8.46 -27.23
C ASP A 288 -24.04 -7.82 -26.02
N GLU A 289 -24.51 -6.58 -26.17
CA GLU A 289 -25.25 -5.85 -25.12
C GLU A 289 -26.53 -6.55 -24.67
N ASN A 290 -27.10 -7.44 -25.49
CA ASN A 290 -28.29 -8.21 -25.18
C ASN A 290 -27.98 -9.59 -24.57
N GLY A 291 -26.70 -9.90 -24.32
CA GLY A 291 -26.26 -11.19 -23.81
C GLY A 291 -26.24 -12.31 -24.85
N SER A 292 -26.36 -11.99 -26.15
CA SER A 292 -26.20 -12.96 -27.22
C SER A 292 -24.72 -13.24 -27.44
N GLN A 293 -24.34 -14.52 -27.46
CA GLN A 293 -22.95 -14.92 -27.69
C GLN A 293 -22.52 -14.58 -29.12
N THR A 294 -21.47 -13.78 -29.24
CA THR A 294 -20.89 -13.34 -30.52
C THR A 294 -19.60 -14.08 -30.87
N GLY A 295 -18.87 -14.56 -29.85
CA GLY A 295 -17.61 -15.29 -29.99
C GLY A 295 -17.69 -16.79 -29.71
N ILE A 296 -16.56 -17.49 -29.84
CA ILE A 296 -16.42 -18.90 -29.42
C ILE A 296 -16.05 -18.92 -27.93
N ALA A 297 -16.73 -19.77 -27.15
CA ALA A 297 -16.39 -19.98 -25.75
C ALA A 297 -15.02 -20.68 -25.61
N GLY A 298 -14.18 -20.21 -24.71
CA GLY A 298 -12.83 -20.77 -24.51
C GLY A 298 -12.14 -20.21 -23.27
N MET A 299 -10.85 -20.52 -23.11
CA MET A 299 -10.03 -19.98 -22.02
C MET A 299 -9.51 -18.57 -22.30
N ALA A 300 -9.56 -18.13 -23.55
CA ALA A 300 -9.17 -16.81 -23.98
C ALA A 300 -9.94 -16.42 -25.24
N PHE A 301 -10.16 -15.12 -25.42
CA PHE A 301 -10.58 -14.56 -26.70
C PHE A 301 -9.92 -13.20 -26.91
N SER A 302 -9.81 -12.81 -28.17
CA SER A 302 -9.40 -11.45 -28.54
C SER A 302 -10.17 -11.00 -29.77
N ASP A 303 -10.77 -9.82 -29.68
CA ASP A 303 -11.59 -9.23 -30.73
C ASP A 303 -11.60 -7.70 -30.59
N GLY A 304 -11.54 -6.97 -31.70
CA GLY A 304 -11.56 -5.50 -31.69
C GLY A 304 -10.47 -4.83 -30.84
N GLY A 305 -9.35 -5.50 -30.57
CA GLY A 305 -8.28 -5.01 -29.69
C GLY A 305 -8.53 -5.22 -28.19
N TRP A 306 -9.69 -5.76 -27.81
CA TRP A 306 -9.88 -6.36 -26.50
C TRP A 306 -9.22 -7.74 -26.45
N ALA A 307 -8.75 -8.12 -25.28
CA ALA A 307 -8.37 -9.49 -24.98
C ALA A 307 -8.86 -9.85 -23.57
N ALA A 308 -9.37 -11.05 -23.40
CA ALA A 308 -9.68 -11.61 -22.09
C ALA A 308 -9.12 -13.03 -22.02
N ILE A 309 -8.56 -13.40 -20.88
CA ILE A 309 -7.95 -14.71 -20.65
C ILE A 309 -8.20 -15.18 -19.21
N VAL A 310 -8.46 -16.46 -19.05
CA VAL A 310 -8.42 -17.16 -17.77
C VAL A 310 -6.97 -17.55 -17.50
N LEU A 311 -6.33 -16.89 -16.53
CA LEU A 311 -4.92 -17.10 -16.21
C LEU A 311 -4.70 -18.32 -15.32
N ASN A 312 -5.53 -18.46 -14.29
CA ASN A 312 -5.38 -19.52 -13.30
C ASN A 312 -6.74 -20.13 -12.93
N LYS A 313 -6.82 -21.46 -13.00
CA LYS A 313 -7.96 -22.27 -12.56
C LYS A 313 -7.56 -23.45 -11.66
N ALA A 314 -6.34 -23.43 -11.11
CA ALA A 314 -5.79 -24.58 -10.36
C ALA A 314 -6.66 -24.97 -9.15
N GLN A 315 -7.32 -24.00 -8.52
CA GLN A 315 -8.23 -24.25 -7.40
C GLN A 315 -9.55 -24.94 -7.81
N LEU A 316 -9.81 -25.09 -9.11
CA LEU A 316 -10.95 -25.84 -9.63
C LEU A 316 -10.67 -27.33 -9.83
N ALA A 317 -9.44 -27.78 -9.57
CA ALA A 317 -9.07 -29.19 -9.63
C ALA A 317 -9.38 -29.88 -8.29
N ALA A 318 -9.85 -31.13 -8.36
CA ALA A 318 -10.13 -32.01 -7.23
C ALA A 318 -10.91 -31.31 -6.10
N MET A 319 -11.95 -30.54 -6.45
CA MET A 319 -12.73 -29.79 -5.47
C MET A 319 -13.57 -30.75 -4.62
N SER A 320 -13.38 -30.67 -3.30
CA SER A 320 -14.22 -31.40 -2.34
C SER A 320 -15.70 -30.99 -2.47
N PRO A 321 -16.65 -31.85 -2.04
CA PRO A 321 -18.05 -31.48 -1.91
C PRO A 321 -18.19 -30.18 -1.11
N ASN A 322 -18.99 -29.24 -1.60
CA ASN A 322 -19.14 -27.88 -1.06
C ASN A 322 -17.87 -27.02 -1.02
N GLY A 323 -16.76 -27.51 -1.58
CA GLY A 323 -15.52 -26.75 -1.73
C GLY A 323 -15.71 -25.57 -2.66
N SER A 324 -15.04 -24.46 -2.36
CA SER A 324 -14.99 -23.27 -3.23
C SER A 324 -13.57 -23.03 -3.72
N GLY A 325 -13.44 -22.50 -4.93
CA GLY A 325 -12.16 -22.22 -5.56
C GLY A 325 -12.23 -20.94 -6.38
N GLU A 326 -11.17 -20.15 -6.34
CA GLU A 326 -11.05 -18.90 -7.06
C GLU A 326 -10.38 -19.11 -8.43
N VAL A 327 -10.89 -18.37 -9.42
CA VAL A 327 -10.34 -18.27 -10.76
C VAL A 327 -9.86 -16.84 -10.97
N HIS A 328 -8.64 -16.71 -11.47
CA HIS A 328 -8.06 -15.44 -11.87
C HIS A 328 -8.20 -15.26 -13.38
N LEU A 329 -8.89 -14.20 -13.79
CA LEU A 329 -9.05 -13.75 -15.16
C LEU A 329 -8.35 -12.41 -15.35
N GLN A 330 -7.97 -12.13 -16.59
CA GLN A 330 -7.35 -10.88 -16.95
C GLN A 330 -7.97 -10.34 -18.23
N VAL A 331 -8.24 -9.04 -18.25
CA VAL A 331 -8.83 -8.33 -19.39
C VAL A 331 -7.93 -7.17 -19.78
N GLN A 332 -7.62 -7.07 -21.06
CA GLN A 332 -6.86 -5.98 -21.66
C GLN A 332 -7.76 -5.13 -22.55
N SER A 333 -7.68 -3.81 -22.39
CA SER A 333 -8.41 -2.86 -23.22
C SER A 333 -7.63 -2.47 -24.49
N PRO A 334 -8.33 -2.11 -25.59
CA PRO A 334 -7.70 -1.54 -26.77
C PRO A 334 -7.17 -0.12 -26.50
N ASN A 335 -6.41 0.40 -27.47
CA ASN A 335 -5.86 1.75 -27.45
C ASN A 335 -6.82 2.86 -27.90
N HIS A 336 -8.04 2.51 -28.34
CA HIS A 336 -9.06 3.45 -28.75
C HIS A 336 -10.20 3.48 -27.73
N TYR A 337 -10.76 4.67 -27.48
CA TYR A 337 -11.89 4.88 -26.58
C TYR A 337 -12.92 5.82 -27.25
N PRO A 338 -14.22 5.72 -26.91
CA PRO A 338 -14.81 4.81 -25.92
C PRO A 338 -14.87 3.36 -26.40
N GLY A 339 -14.92 2.42 -25.45
CA GLY A 339 -15.07 0.99 -25.73
C GLY A 339 -15.70 0.27 -24.55
N THR A 340 -16.50 -0.75 -24.82
CA THR A 340 -17.03 -1.65 -23.79
C THR A 340 -16.96 -3.09 -24.30
N LEU A 341 -16.49 -3.99 -23.44
CA LEU A 341 -16.49 -5.42 -23.65
C LEU A 341 -17.58 -6.06 -22.79
N PHE A 342 -18.35 -6.96 -23.40
CA PHE A 342 -19.30 -7.83 -22.72
C PHE A 342 -18.87 -9.28 -22.94
N PHE A 343 -18.83 -10.07 -21.87
CA PHE A 343 -18.60 -11.50 -21.96
C PHE A 343 -19.27 -12.24 -20.81
N ASP A 344 -19.63 -13.49 -21.06
CA ASP A 344 -20.11 -14.41 -20.04
C ASP A 344 -18.96 -15.25 -19.50
N ILE A 345 -19.02 -15.53 -18.21
CA ILE A 345 -18.17 -16.46 -17.49
C ILE A 345 -19.02 -17.67 -17.16
N ARG A 346 -18.57 -18.86 -17.58
CA ARG A 346 -19.33 -20.11 -17.54
C ARG A 346 -18.56 -21.15 -16.77
N VAL A 347 -19.19 -21.77 -15.77
CA VAL A 347 -18.60 -22.81 -14.94
C VAL A 347 -19.53 -24.01 -14.87
N TRP A 348 -18.98 -25.22 -14.98
CA TRP A 348 -19.74 -26.48 -14.85
C TRP A 348 -18.88 -27.58 -14.23
N SER A 349 -19.52 -28.64 -13.75
CA SER A 349 -18.83 -29.86 -13.33
C SER A 349 -18.44 -30.69 -14.54
N THR A 350 -17.21 -31.20 -14.59
CA THR A 350 -16.74 -32.10 -15.66
C THR A 350 -17.65 -33.32 -15.89
N ALA A 351 -18.36 -33.76 -14.85
CA ALA A 351 -19.29 -34.90 -14.91
C ALA A 351 -20.74 -34.51 -15.32
N ALA A 352 -21.05 -33.21 -15.40
CA ALA A 352 -22.35 -32.67 -15.82
C ALA A 352 -22.17 -31.46 -16.76
N PRO A 353 -21.65 -31.65 -17.98
CA PRO A 353 -21.33 -30.56 -18.91
C PRO A 353 -22.55 -29.76 -19.41
N GLU A 354 -23.75 -30.32 -19.29
CA GLU A 354 -25.00 -29.66 -19.67
C GLU A 354 -25.52 -28.69 -18.58
N GLU A 355 -25.02 -28.80 -17.35
CA GLU A 355 -25.43 -27.95 -16.21
C GLU A 355 -24.41 -26.80 -16.00
N VAL A 356 -24.57 -25.75 -16.80
CA VAL A 356 -23.64 -24.61 -16.81
C VAL A 356 -24.17 -23.44 -15.98
N SER A 357 -23.40 -23.02 -14.98
CA SER A 357 -23.60 -21.77 -14.24
C SER A 357 -22.97 -20.62 -15.01
N THR A 358 -23.71 -19.53 -15.24
CA THR A 358 -23.25 -18.40 -16.06
C THR A 358 -23.47 -17.07 -15.33
N VAL A 359 -22.46 -16.20 -15.34
CA VAL A 359 -22.56 -14.79 -14.94
C VAL A 359 -22.01 -13.88 -16.02
N SER A 360 -22.62 -12.72 -16.23
CA SER A 360 -22.16 -11.75 -17.24
C SER A 360 -21.21 -10.72 -16.64
N GLN A 361 -20.17 -10.39 -17.39
CA GLN A 361 -19.18 -9.37 -17.07
C GLN A 361 -19.19 -8.28 -18.14
N ARG A 362 -19.28 -7.02 -17.68
CA ARG A 362 -19.11 -5.82 -18.49
C ARG A 362 -17.83 -5.12 -18.08
N VAL A 363 -17.02 -4.74 -19.05
CA VAL A 363 -15.78 -4.00 -18.84
C VAL A 363 -15.78 -2.76 -19.73
N SER A 364 -15.77 -1.56 -19.14
CA SER A 364 -15.81 -0.29 -19.89
C SER A 364 -14.50 0.48 -19.79
N ILE A 365 -14.11 1.11 -20.89
CA ILE A 365 -12.95 2.00 -20.92
C ILE A 365 -13.33 3.34 -20.32
N ILE A 366 -12.67 3.73 -19.24
CA ILE A 366 -12.82 5.05 -18.62
C ILE A 366 -11.43 5.70 -18.58
N PRO A 367 -11.14 6.65 -19.49
CA PRO A 367 -9.86 7.35 -19.48
C PRO A 367 -9.79 8.30 -18.29
N ARG A 368 -8.63 8.41 -17.63
CA ARG A 368 -8.39 9.48 -16.67
C ARG A 368 -7.63 10.59 -17.39
N THR A 369 -8.18 11.79 -17.33
CA THR A 369 -7.59 12.99 -17.91
C THR A 369 -7.07 13.89 -16.80
N GLY A 370 -5.96 14.57 -17.06
CA GLY A 370 -5.35 15.48 -16.10
C GLY A 370 -4.10 16.13 -16.66
N GLY A 371 -3.79 17.33 -16.18
CA GLY A 371 -2.58 18.03 -16.58
C GLY A 371 -2.10 18.98 -15.50
N VAL A 372 -0.81 19.25 -15.52
CA VAL A 372 -0.17 20.21 -14.63
C VAL A 372 0.48 21.30 -15.48
N LEU A 373 0.20 22.54 -15.11
CA LEU A 373 0.87 23.72 -15.64
C LEU A 373 1.85 24.22 -14.59
N THR A 374 3.05 24.59 -14.99
CA THR A 374 4.08 25.09 -14.08
C THR A 374 4.83 26.23 -14.72
N LEU A 375 5.07 27.29 -13.96
CA LEU A 375 6.00 28.35 -14.33
C LEU A 375 7.43 27.89 -13.99
N VAL A 376 8.25 27.67 -15.02
CA VAL A 376 9.63 27.19 -14.86
C VAL A 376 10.58 28.35 -14.63
N GLU A 377 10.45 29.39 -15.46
CA GLU A 377 11.21 30.63 -15.33
C GLU A 377 10.25 31.80 -15.32
N ASN A 378 10.38 32.63 -14.29
CA ASN A 378 9.66 33.89 -14.20
C ASN A 378 10.63 35.03 -14.50
N GLY A 379 10.71 35.46 -15.75
CA GLY A 379 11.47 36.67 -16.12
C GLY A 379 10.68 37.97 -15.89
N CYS A 380 9.51 37.89 -15.26
CA CYS A 380 8.69 39.02 -14.86
C CYS A 380 8.79 39.28 -13.34
N THR A 381 9.88 38.86 -12.70
CA THR A 381 10.15 39.17 -11.29
C THR A 381 10.68 40.58 -11.14
N GLY A 382 9.90 41.46 -10.50
CA GLY A 382 10.26 42.85 -10.24
C GLY A 382 9.51 43.83 -11.13
N ASP A 383 9.80 45.11 -10.94
CA ASP A 383 9.04 46.18 -11.58
C ASP A 383 9.47 46.38 -13.03
N ILE A 384 8.49 46.35 -13.93
CA ILE A 384 8.73 46.49 -15.37
C ILE A 384 8.40 47.92 -15.76
N LEU A 385 9.34 48.58 -16.43
CA LEU A 385 9.16 49.96 -16.88
C LEU A 385 7.99 50.08 -17.88
N PRO A 386 7.22 51.19 -17.90
CA PRO A 386 6.21 51.44 -18.92
C PRO A 386 6.78 51.33 -20.35
N GLY A 387 6.06 50.66 -21.24
CA GLY A 387 6.55 50.32 -22.59
C GLY A 387 7.56 49.16 -22.64
N GLY A 388 7.96 48.63 -21.49
CA GLY A 388 8.82 47.46 -21.35
C GLY A 388 8.07 46.15 -21.55
N THR A 389 8.84 45.08 -21.73
CA THR A 389 8.35 43.72 -21.90
C THR A 389 9.11 42.76 -21.00
N CYS A 390 8.42 41.80 -20.41
CA CYS A 390 9.03 40.67 -19.72
C CYS A 390 8.58 39.34 -20.35
N HIS A 391 9.38 38.30 -20.12
CA HIS A 391 9.09 36.97 -20.64
C HIS A 391 9.16 35.92 -19.55
N GLY A 392 8.21 34.98 -19.55
CA GLY A 392 8.21 33.79 -18.70
C GLY A 392 8.25 32.51 -19.54
N SER A 393 8.60 31.39 -18.91
CA SER A 393 8.62 30.07 -19.54
C SER A 393 7.71 29.11 -18.78
N LEU A 394 6.68 28.63 -19.46
CA LEU A 394 5.73 27.65 -18.92
C LEU A 394 6.10 26.22 -19.36
N ARG A 395 5.74 25.27 -18.50
CA ARG A 395 5.77 23.83 -18.78
C ARG A 395 4.39 23.24 -18.56
N VAL A 396 3.94 22.46 -19.52
CA VAL A 396 2.71 21.65 -19.45
C VAL A 396 3.10 20.18 -19.40
N GLN A 397 2.49 19.42 -18.49
CA GLN A 397 2.65 17.98 -18.40
C GLN A 397 1.28 17.30 -18.39
N ASN A 398 1.13 16.24 -19.20
CA ASN A 398 -0.04 15.38 -19.16
C ASN A 398 0.13 14.36 -18.03
N THR A 399 -0.77 14.40 -17.04
CA THR A 399 -0.80 13.44 -15.91
C THR A 399 -1.87 12.37 -16.09
N GLY A 400 -2.66 12.42 -17.17
CA GLY A 400 -3.62 11.40 -17.53
C GLY A 400 -3.00 10.23 -18.29
N ASP A 401 -3.85 9.23 -18.52
CA ASP A 401 -3.50 7.93 -19.13
C ASP A 401 -3.81 7.91 -20.64
N VAL A 402 -4.33 9.02 -21.18
CA VAL A 402 -4.62 9.17 -22.61
C VAL A 402 -3.92 10.38 -23.21
N SER A 403 -3.73 10.36 -24.53
CA SER A 403 -3.30 11.55 -25.26
C SER A 403 -4.39 12.62 -25.14
N SER A 404 -4.02 13.81 -24.69
CA SER A 404 -4.96 14.91 -24.46
C SER A 404 -4.46 16.19 -25.09
N THR A 405 -5.39 17.00 -25.56
CA THR A 405 -5.12 18.33 -26.11
C THR A 405 -5.47 19.35 -25.05
N PHE A 406 -4.46 20.10 -24.61
CA PHE A 406 -4.58 21.13 -23.60
C PHE A 406 -4.64 22.51 -24.24
N ASP A 407 -5.62 23.32 -23.83
CA ASP A 407 -5.76 24.70 -24.23
C ASP A 407 -5.27 25.63 -23.11
N LEU A 408 -4.36 26.54 -23.43
CA LEU A 408 -3.86 27.54 -22.51
C LEU A 408 -4.68 28.81 -22.67
N VAL A 409 -5.47 29.15 -21.66
CA VAL A 409 -6.38 30.29 -21.70
C VAL A 409 -5.90 31.35 -20.72
N ILE A 410 -5.68 32.55 -21.25
CA ILE A 410 -5.38 33.75 -20.46
C ILE A 410 -6.69 34.25 -19.85
N GLY A 411 -6.70 34.42 -18.53
CA GLY A 411 -7.84 34.98 -17.79
C GLY A 411 -8.01 36.49 -18.00
N HIS A 412 -8.69 37.13 -17.06
CA HIS A 412 -8.86 38.58 -17.09
C HIS A 412 -7.50 39.28 -16.88
N THR A 413 -7.18 40.22 -17.77
CA THR A 413 -5.97 41.06 -17.69
C THR A 413 -6.36 42.54 -17.55
N PRO A 414 -5.62 43.35 -16.77
CA PRO A 414 -5.83 44.79 -16.72
C PRO A 414 -5.62 45.46 -18.09
N GLU A 415 -6.32 46.56 -18.36
CA GLU A 415 -6.25 47.26 -19.67
C GLU A 415 -4.85 47.77 -20.04
N TRP A 416 -3.97 47.98 -19.05
CA TRP A 416 -2.59 48.44 -19.24
C TRP A 416 -1.59 47.32 -19.54
N LEU A 417 -2.00 46.05 -19.47
CA LEU A 417 -1.14 44.86 -19.61
C LEU A 417 -1.57 44.04 -20.83
N SER A 418 -0.70 43.90 -21.82
CA SER A 418 -0.89 42.98 -22.95
C SER A 418 -0.16 41.67 -22.68
N VAL A 419 -0.84 40.53 -22.87
CA VAL A 419 -0.28 39.20 -22.61
C VAL A 419 -0.47 38.30 -23.82
N GLU A 420 0.62 37.67 -24.26
CA GLU A 420 0.64 36.76 -25.40
C GLU A 420 1.34 35.43 -25.03
N LEU A 421 0.85 34.33 -25.60
CA LEU A 421 1.41 32.99 -25.46
C LEU A 421 1.93 32.50 -26.81
N ALA A 422 3.14 31.93 -26.83
CA ALA A 422 3.70 31.37 -28.06
C ALA A 422 2.92 30.15 -28.58
N HIS A 423 2.27 29.40 -27.69
CA HIS A 423 1.38 28.29 -28.03
C HIS A 423 0.12 28.39 -27.16
N SER A 424 -1.05 28.34 -27.80
CA SER A 424 -2.35 28.33 -27.12
C SER A 424 -2.95 26.93 -27.00
N GLN A 425 -2.44 25.95 -27.75
CA GLN A 425 -2.94 24.57 -27.77
C GLN A 425 -1.79 23.59 -27.92
N ILE A 426 -1.79 22.51 -27.12
CA ILE A 426 -0.72 21.52 -27.09
C ILE A 426 -1.31 20.12 -26.91
N THR A 427 -0.97 19.19 -27.80
CA THR A 427 -1.33 17.77 -27.63
C THR A 427 -0.16 16.99 -27.05
N LEU A 428 -0.39 16.30 -25.93
CA LEU A 428 0.61 15.50 -25.22
C LEU A 428 0.10 14.09 -24.97
N GLY A 429 0.94 13.09 -25.20
CA GLY A 429 0.70 11.71 -24.78
C GLY A 429 0.81 11.52 -23.25
N PRO A 430 0.40 10.36 -22.72
CA PRO A 430 0.49 10.05 -21.29
C PRO A 430 1.91 10.24 -20.75
N GLY A 431 2.05 10.97 -19.65
CA GLY A 431 3.34 11.26 -19.01
C GLY A 431 4.27 12.19 -19.80
N GLN A 432 3.90 12.63 -21.00
CA GLN A 432 4.69 13.59 -21.77
C GLN A 432 4.58 15.00 -21.20
N SER A 433 5.63 15.80 -21.40
CA SER A 433 5.64 17.20 -21.03
C SER A 433 6.30 18.06 -22.10
N MET A 434 5.78 19.27 -22.30
CA MET A 434 6.38 20.30 -23.13
C MET A 434 6.82 21.46 -22.25
N SER A 435 8.09 21.86 -22.37
CA SER A 435 8.67 23.02 -21.67
C SER A 435 9.06 24.09 -22.67
N GLY A 436 9.24 25.34 -22.23
CA GLY A 436 9.67 26.43 -23.09
C GLY A 436 8.52 27.16 -23.79
N ILE A 437 7.30 27.05 -23.27
CA ILE A 437 6.16 27.82 -23.79
C ILE A 437 6.36 29.26 -23.32
N VAL A 438 6.75 30.13 -24.24
CA VAL A 438 7.05 31.53 -23.93
C VAL A 438 5.76 32.29 -23.64
N LEU A 439 5.70 32.89 -22.44
CA LEU A 439 4.74 33.88 -22.02
C LEU A 439 5.37 35.27 -22.22
N SER A 440 4.72 36.17 -22.93
CA SER A 440 5.20 37.54 -23.13
C SER A 440 4.20 38.52 -22.53
N CYS A 441 4.66 39.37 -21.62
CA CYS A 441 3.85 40.42 -21.00
C CYS A 441 4.44 41.78 -21.36
N ALA A 442 3.62 42.69 -21.86
CA ALA A 442 4.03 44.03 -22.28
C ALA A 442 3.16 45.08 -21.57
N ILE A 443 3.83 46.08 -20.98
CA ILE A 443 3.14 47.19 -20.29
C ILE A 443 2.97 48.34 -21.28
N ALA A 444 1.77 48.91 -21.33
CA ALA A 444 1.49 50.08 -22.16
C ALA A 444 2.40 51.26 -21.79
N ASN A 445 2.72 52.11 -22.77
CA ASN A 445 3.55 53.29 -22.53
C ASN A 445 2.77 54.33 -21.73
N GLY A 446 3.43 55.00 -20.78
CA GLY A 446 2.81 56.03 -19.92
C GLY A 446 1.90 55.47 -18.82
N THR A 447 1.94 54.16 -18.54
CA THR A 447 1.21 53.56 -17.42
C THR A 447 1.75 54.11 -16.09
N PRO A 448 0.87 54.53 -15.15
CA PRO A 448 1.27 54.98 -13.81
C PRO A 448 2.11 53.93 -13.05
N ALA A 449 3.06 54.38 -12.22
CA ALA A 449 3.86 53.46 -11.42
C ALA A 449 3.02 52.80 -10.30
N ASP A 450 3.61 51.80 -9.64
CA ASP A 450 3.04 51.06 -8.49
C ASP A 450 1.70 50.33 -8.76
N LEU A 451 1.27 50.26 -10.02
CA LEU A 451 0.14 49.42 -10.39
C LEU A 451 0.56 47.95 -10.37
N VAL A 452 -0.23 47.14 -9.65
CA VAL A 452 -0.07 45.69 -9.60
C VAL A 452 -1.23 45.03 -10.32
N GLY A 453 -0.93 44.16 -11.29
CA GLY A 453 -1.88 43.41 -12.08
C GLY A 453 -1.71 41.91 -11.89
N GLY A 454 -2.76 41.24 -11.45
CA GLY A 454 -2.82 39.78 -11.42
C GLY A 454 -3.12 39.21 -12.80
N LEU A 455 -2.37 38.17 -13.18
CA LEU A 455 -2.54 37.38 -14.40
C LEU A 455 -2.77 35.92 -14.00
N VAL A 456 -3.86 35.34 -14.48
CA VAL A 456 -4.15 33.91 -14.32
C VAL A 456 -4.10 33.24 -15.68
N ILE A 457 -3.33 32.16 -15.79
CA ILE A 457 -3.26 31.31 -16.98
C ILE A 457 -3.83 29.95 -16.59
N GLY A 458 -4.98 29.60 -17.17
CA GLY A 458 -5.62 28.31 -16.97
C GLY A 458 -5.17 27.30 -18.01
N LEU A 459 -4.92 26.07 -17.56
CA LEU A 459 -4.78 24.91 -18.42
C LEU A 459 -6.15 24.25 -18.54
N TRP A 460 -6.70 24.20 -19.75
CA TRP A 460 -8.04 23.65 -20.02
C TRP A 460 -7.96 22.36 -20.83
N LEU A 461 -8.88 21.45 -20.53
CA LEU A 461 -9.20 20.23 -21.23
C LEU A 461 -10.69 20.27 -21.52
N ASP A 462 -11.06 20.54 -22.78
CA ASP A 462 -12.44 20.80 -23.18
C ASP A 462 -13.09 21.88 -22.27
N ASP A 463 -14.11 21.51 -21.48
CA ASP A 463 -14.85 22.43 -20.60
C ASP A 463 -14.34 22.45 -19.14
N TRP A 464 -13.20 21.80 -18.84
CA TRP A 464 -12.67 21.68 -17.48
C TRP A 464 -11.21 22.13 -17.38
N SER A 465 -10.87 22.84 -16.29
CA SER A 465 -9.49 23.28 -16.00
C SER A 465 -8.87 22.39 -14.90
N PRO A 466 -7.90 21.51 -15.23
CA PRO A 466 -7.15 20.74 -14.23
C PRO A 466 -6.23 21.58 -13.34
N ASN A 467 -5.68 22.69 -13.85
CA ASN A 467 -4.65 23.45 -13.16
C ASN A 467 -4.54 24.88 -13.68
N GLN A 468 -4.06 25.81 -12.84
CA GLN A 468 -3.80 27.19 -13.24
C GLN A 468 -2.52 27.70 -12.59
N VAL A 469 -1.90 28.68 -13.24
CA VAL A 469 -0.75 29.44 -12.73
C VAL A 469 -1.15 30.89 -12.59
N GLU A 470 -0.78 31.49 -11.48
CA GLU A 470 -1.02 32.90 -11.17
C GLU A 470 0.31 33.65 -11.13
N LEU A 471 0.32 34.85 -11.70
CA LEU A 471 1.48 35.73 -11.78
C LEU A 471 1.05 37.15 -11.40
N GLU A 472 1.87 37.85 -10.63
CA GLU A 472 1.69 39.27 -10.34
C GLU A 472 2.72 40.08 -11.12
N ILE A 473 2.24 41.13 -11.80
CA ILE A 473 3.06 42.06 -12.58
C ILE A 473 2.95 43.45 -11.96
N SER A 474 4.09 44.08 -11.67
CA SER A 474 4.16 45.46 -11.16
C SER A 474 4.78 46.40 -12.19
N VAL A 475 4.25 47.63 -12.24
CA VAL A 475 4.75 48.72 -13.10
C VAL A 475 5.82 49.52 -12.34
N GLY A 476 6.99 49.68 -12.96
CA GLY A 476 8.11 50.42 -12.38
C GLY A 476 8.00 51.94 -12.49
N GLU A 477 8.78 52.60 -11.62
CA GLU A 477 8.90 54.05 -11.56
C GLU A 477 9.84 54.58 -12.65
N VAL A 478 9.43 55.65 -13.33
CA VAL A 478 10.21 56.42 -14.29
C VAL A 478 10.11 57.89 -13.93
N TYR A 479 11.22 58.46 -13.47
CA TYR A 479 11.36 59.89 -13.22
C TYR A 479 11.90 60.60 -14.45
N ASN A 480 11.22 61.65 -14.90
CA ASN A 480 11.70 62.47 -16.02
C ASN A 480 11.10 63.89 -15.96
N TRP A 481 11.89 64.89 -16.35
CA TRP A 481 11.44 66.29 -16.43
C TRP A 481 11.80 66.88 -17.78
N LEU A 482 10.86 67.64 -18.36
CA LEU A 482 11.05 68.35 -19.62
C LEU A 482 11.05 69.84 -19.37
N VAL A 483 12.07 70.53 -19.86
CA VAL A 483 12.13 71.99 -19.85
C VAL A 483 11.41 72.52 -21.08
N GLU A 484 10.23 73.10 -20.89
CA GLU A 484 9.42 73.66 -22.00
C GLU A 484 9.86 75.07 -22.38
N ARG A 485 10.29 75.86 -21.38
CA ARG A 485 10.72 77.24 -21.59
C ARG A 485 11.81 77.63 -20.60
N VAL A 486 12.90 78.17 -21.14
CA VAL A 486 13.85 79.04 -20.43
C VAL A 486 14.06 80.28 -21.28
N SER A 487 13.78 81.45 -20.70
CA SER A 487 13.96 82.72 -21.41
C SER A 487 14.27 83.83 -20.43
N SER A 488 15.24 84.69 -20.77
CA SER A 488 15.57 85.87 -19.99
C SER A 488 15.06 87.15 -20.65
N GLU A 489 14.58 88.09 -19.85
CA GLU A 489 14.22 89.44 -20.28
C GLU A 489 14.84 90.48 -19.33
N LEU A 490 15.48 91.51 -19.87
CA LEU A 490 15.96 92.66 -19.11
C LEU A 490 14.90 93.76 -19.18
N GLY A 491 14.21 93.99 -18.07
CA GLY A 491 13.16 95.02 -17.99
C GLY A 491 13.72 96.44 -17.96
N GLU A 492 12.86 97.43 -18.23
CA GLU A 492 13.20 98.87 -18.20
C GLU A 492 13.71 99.35 -16.82
N ASP A 493 13.38 98.60 -15.76
CA ASP A 493 13.80 98.85 -14.37
C ASP A 493 15.19 98.26 -14.03
N ASN A 494 15.99 97.88 -15.04
CA ASN A 494 17.29 97.21 -14.88
C ASN A 494 17.20 95.84 -14.17
N ASN A 495 16.03 95.19 -14.16
CA ASN A 495 15.84 93.88 -13.57
C ASN A 495 15.93 92.78 -14.63
N LEU A 496 16.91 91.88 -14.52
CA LEU A 496 17.02 90.71 -15.39
C LEU A 496 16.16 89.59 -14.79
N THR A 497 15.13 89.16 -15.51
CA THR A 497 14.24 88.08 -15.07
C THR A 497 14.33 86.87 -16.01
N SER A 498 14.59 85.71 -15.45
CA SER A 498 14.60 84.40 -16.11
C SER A 498 13.29 83.67 -15.82
N TYR A 499 12.58 83.26 -16.87
CA TYR A 499 11.30 82.54 -16.77
C TYR A 499 11.51 81.06 -17.09
N TRP A 500 11.02 80.19 -16.20
CA TRP A 500 11.18 78.75 -16.29
C TRP A 500 9.82 78.05 -16.28
N THR A 501 9.65 77.11 -17.21
CA THR A 501 8.54 76.15 -17.25
C THR A 501 9.11 74.76 -17.42
N LEU A 502 8.88 73.90 -16.42
CA LEU A 502 9.23 72.47 -16.48
C LEU A 502 7.98 71.62 -16.32
N THR A 503 7.90 70.49 -17.02
CA THR A 503 6.79 69.54 -16.93
C THR A 503 7.31 68.18 -16.48
N ASN A 504 6.64 67.58 -15.49
CA ASN A 504 6.92 66.20 -15.07
C ASN A 504 6.51 65.26 -16.21
N ALA A 505 7.50 64.66 -16.87
CA ALA A 505 7.31 63.71 -17.97
C ALA A 505 7.52 62.25 -17.53
N GLY A 506 7.70 62.02 -16.23
CA GLY A 506 7.69 60.69 -15.63
C GLY A 506 6.28 60.11 -15.51
N ASN A 507 6.18 58.90 -14.97
CA ASN A 507 4.91 58.21 -14.73
C ASN A 507 4.45 58.24 -13.25
N GLU A 508 5.21 58.88 -12.36
CA GLU A 508 4.93 59.00 -10.93
C GLU A 508 5.09 60.47 -10.48
N PRO A 509 4.42 60.93 -9.40
CA PRO A 509 4.66 62.26 -8.85
C PRO A 509 6.10 62.45 -8.38
N ASP A 510 6.71 63.57 -8.77
CA ASP A 510 8.08 63.95 -8.41
C ASP A 510 8.12 65.40 -7.89
N GLY A 511 9.19 65.75 -7.20
CA GLY A 511 9.45 67.11 -6.72
C GLY A 511 10.62 67.78 -7.43
N LEU A 512 10.70 69.10 -7.31
CA LEU A 512 11.83 69.89 -7.81
C LEU A 512 12.45 70.72 -6.68
N VAL A 513 13.78 70.71 -6.63
CA VAL A 513 14.59 71.65 -5.85
C VAL A 513 15.17 72.68 -6.83
N VAL A 514 14.94 73.96 -6.56
CA VAL A 514 15.47 75.06 -7.36
C VAL A 514 16.39 75.91 -6.52
N ASN A 515 17.59 76.18 -7.04
CA ASN A 515 18.61 77.03 -6.42
C ASN A 515 18.98 78.20 -7.34
N LEU A 516 19.23 79.35 -6.73
CA LEU A 516 19.61 80.59 -7.40
C LEU A 516 20.95 81.12 -6.88
N ASP A 517 21.88 81.39 -7.80
CA ASP A 517 23.17 82.02 -7.51
C ASP A 517 23.42 83.22 -8.42
N VAL A 518 24.10 84.25 -7.88
CA VAL A 518 24.49 85.47 -8.62
C VAL A 518 25.92 85.83 -8.29
N ASN A 519 26.74 86.08 -9.32
CA ASN A 519 28.18 86.32 -9.18
C ASN A 519 28.56 87.71 -8.61
N LEU A 520 27.60 88.64 -8.50
CA LEU A 520 27.80 90.00 -7.99
C LEU A 520 26.85 90.28 -6.81
N ALA A 521 27.30 91.12 -5.87
CA ALA A 521 26.47 91.54 -4.73
C ALA A 521 25.36 92.51 -5.18
N THR A 522 24.22 91.97 -5.60
CA THR A 522 23.01 92.72 -6.01
C THR A 522 21.77 92.20 -5.27
N GLU A 523 20.62 92.85 -5.45
CA GLU A 523 19.34 92.28 -5.00
C GLU A 523 18.85 91.25 -6.02
N PHE A 524 18.55 90.04 -5.55
CA PHE A 524 18.06 88.93 -6.38
C PHE A 524 17.14 88.02 -5.57
N GLY A 525 16.28 87.28 -6.25
CA GLY A 525 15.39 86.31 -5.61
C GLY A 525 14.59 85.47 -6.59
N LEU A 526 13.98 84.42 -6.06
CA LEU A 526 13.01 83.57 -6.76
C LEU A 526 11.59 84.04 -6.48
N ILE A 527 10.72 83.92 -7.48
CA ILE A 527 9.27 83.99 -7.33
C ILE A 527 8.77 82.54 -7.50
N PRO A 528 8.58 81.81 -6.39
CA PRO A 528 8.17 80.41 -6.43
C PRO A 528 6.70 80.26 -6.85
N PRO A 529 6.31 79.08 -7.38
CA PRO A 529 4.92 78.77 -7.68
C PRO A 529 4.08 78.57 -6.41
N GLU A 530 2.75 78.57 -6.55
CA GLU A 530 1.83 78.28 -5.46
C GLU A 530 2.06 76.85 -4.93
N GLY A 531 2.18 76.70 -3.60
CA GLY A 531 2.43 75.39 -2.96
C GLY A 531 3.90 75.03 -2.75
N ALA A 532 4.86 75.83 -3.23
CA ALA A 532 6.28 75.62 -2.97
C ALA A 532 6.70 76.08 -1.55
N SER A 533 7.55 75.29 -0.91
CA SER A 533 8.22 75.61 0.34
C SER A 533 9.51 76.39 0.08
N THR A 534 9.78 77.44 0.85
CA THR A 534 11.01 78.23 0.72
C THR A 534 11.87 78.09 1.98
N GLY A 535 13.19 77.96 1.81
CA GLY A 535 14.11 77.77 2.94
C GLY A 535 14.31 79.00 3.84
N THR A 536 13.78 80.16 3.45
CA THR A 536 13.94 81.44 4.17
C THR A 536 12.63 82.22 4.18
N GLU A 537 12.19 82.72 5.34
CA GLU A 537 11.06 83.68 5.43
C GLU A 537 11.40 85.10 4.93
N SER A 538 12.41 85.21 4.06
CA SER A 538 12.79 86.49 3.46
C SER A 538 11.87 86.81 2.29
N SER A 539 11.70 88.10 1.98
CA SER A 539 10.93 88.57 0.82
C SER A 539 11.53 88.18 -0.53
N SER A 540 12.71 87.53 -0.56
CA SER A 540 13.46 87.18 -1.77
C SER A 540 14.20 85.85 -1.57
N PRO A 541 13.50 84.71 -1.67
CA PRO A 541 14.09 83.39 -1.42
C PRO A 541 15.15 83.04 -2.48
N ARG A 542 16.20 82.34 -2.05
CA ARG A 542 17.30 81.86 -2.93
C ARG A 542 17.16 80.41 -3.36
N SER A 543 16.26 79.68 -2.71
CA SER A 543 15.88 78.33 -3.10
C SER A 543 14.42 78.08 -2.75
N PHE A 544 13.79 77.18 -3.50
CA PHE A 544 12.49 76.64 -3.14
C PHE A 544 12.41 75.15 -3.51
N GLU A 545 11.48 74.48 -2.85
CA GLU A 545 11.19 73.06 -2.99
C GLU A 545 9.69 72.91 -3.27
N ILE A 546 9.35 72.14 -4.31
CA ILE A 546 7.96 71.75 -4.58
C ILE A 546 7.89 70.21 -4.59
N LEU A 547 6.93 69.67 -3.87
CA LEU A 547 6.70 68.23 -3.71
C LEU A 547 5.53 67.76 -4.55
N ASP A 548 5.51 66.46 -4.87
CA ASP A 548 4.35 65.73 -5.39
C ASP A 548 3.69 66.37 -6.63
N VAL A 549 4.49 66.85 -7.59
CA VAL A 549 3.97 67.32 -8.88
C VAL A 549 3.53 66.10 -9.69
N PRO A 550 2.24 65.93 -10.02
CA PRO A 550 1.74 64.75 -10.71
C PRO A 550 2.34 64.62 -12.12
N ALA A 551 2.35 63.40 -12.66
CA ALA A 551 2.75 63.14 -14.05
C ALA A 551 1.95 64.03 -15.03
N GLY A 552 2.66 64.71 -15.94
CA GLY A 552 2.10 65.71 -16.86
C GLY A 552 1.85 67.10 -16.24
N GLY A 553 2.11 67.29 -14.94
CA GLY A 553 2.01 68.58 -14.27
C GLY A 553 3.18 69.50 -14.59
N SER A 554 2.91 70.80 -14.71
CA SER A 554 3.93 71.82 -15.02
C SER A 554 4.19 72.75 -13.84
N VAL A 555 5.46 73.08 -13.63
CA VAL A 555 5.97 74.01 -12.61
C VAL A 555 6.47 75.26 -13.32
N ASN A 556 5.88 76.41 -12.96
CA ASN A 556 6.23 77.73 -13.51
C ASN A 556 6.83 78.60 -12.42
N PHE A 557 8.04 79.12 -12.63
CA PHE A 557 8.66 80.06 -11.71
C PHE A 557 9.49 81.09 -12.45
N SER A 558 9.90 82.14 -11.72
CA SER A 558 10.84 83.13 -12.26
C SER A 558 11.94 83.47 -11.27
N ALA A 559 13.13 83.71 -11.79
CA ALA A 559 14.29 84.16 -11.04
C ALA A 559 14.65 85.56 -11.51
N TRP A 560 14.90 86.50 -10.60
CA TRP A 560 15.21 87.88 -10.96
C TRP A 560 16.44 88.40 -10.23
N MET A 561 17.15 89.33 -10.86
CA MET A 561 18.23 90.10 -10.24
C MET A 561 18.24 91.55 -10.75
N VAL A 562 18.50 92.48 -9.85
CA VAL A 562 18.73 93.88 -10.20
C VAL A 562 20.15 94.00 -10.75
N VAL A 563 20.27 94.43 -12.01
CA VAL A 563 21.53 94.69 -12.70
C VAL A 563 22.03 96.10 -12.32
N PRO A 564 23.20 96.22 -11.65
CA PRO A 564 23.74 97.52 -11.28
C PRO A 564 24.00 98.39 -12.50
N LEU A 565 23.79 99.71 -12.35
CA LEU A 565 23.98 100.67 -13.44
C LEU A 565 25.46 100.91 -13.77
N GLU A 566 26.35 100.77 -12.78
CA GLU A 566 27.78 100.98 -12.95
C GLU A 566 28.59 100.05 -12.03
N ALA A 567 29.78 99.65 -12.48
CA ALA A 567 30.76 98.89 -11.71
C ALA A 567 32.16 99.55 -11.78
N PRO A 568 33.07 99.28 -10.82
CA PRO A 568 34.42 99.86 -10.83
C PRO A 568 35.24 99.53 -12.09
N VAL A 569 34.95 98.38 -12.71
CA VAL A 569 35.48 97.90 -13.99
C VAL A 569 34.33 97.24 -14.76
N GLU A 570 34.40 97.25 -16.10
CA GLU A 570 33.40 96.61 -16.97
C GLU A 570 33.28 95.14 -16.58
N THR A 571 32.12 94.73 -16.09
CA THR A 571 31.88 93.41 -15.50
C THR A 571 30.56 92.84 -16.02
N THR A 572 30.52 91.53 -16.25
CA THR A 572 29.29 90.82 -16.61
C THR A 572 28.67 90.23 -15.35
N VAL A 573 27.43 90.61 -15.03
CA VAL A 573 26.65 89.94 -13.99
C VAL A 573 25.99 88.71 -14.59
N VAL A 574 26.08 87.58 -13.88
CA VAL A 574 25.53 86.28 -14.29
C VAL A 574 24.56 85.81 -13.21
N LEU A 575 23.34 85.48 -13.66
CA LEU A 575 22.27 84.83 -12.91
C LEU A 575 22.30 83.34 -13.26
N THR A 576 22.60 82.48 -12.29
CA THR A 576 22.62 81.03 -12.49
C THR A 576 21.45 80.41 -11.76
N VAL A 577 20.58 79.72 -12.50
CA VAL A 577 19.46 78.95 -11.93
C VAL A 577 19.77 77.47 -12.14
N GLU A 578 19.74 76.71 -11.06
CA GLU A 578 19.88 75.25 -11.07
C GLU A 578 18.57 74.62 -10.58
N VAL A 579 18.02 73.70 -11.38
CA VAL A 579 16.81 72.94 -11.07
C VAL A 579 17.19 71.47 -11.01
N ARG A 580 16.74 70.75 -9.99
CA ARG A 580 17.05 69.34 -9.79
C ARG A 580 15.81 68.55 -9.38
N SER A 581 15.61 67.37 -9.96
CA SER A 581 14.58 66.43 -9.47
C SER A 581 14.92 65.97 -8.05
N MET A 582 13.89 65.80 -7.22
CA MET A 582 14.05 65.30 -5.86
C MET A 582 14.22 63.79 -5.82
N ARG A 583 13.46 63.05 -6.64
CA ARG A 583 13.47 61.58 -6.63
C ARG A 583 14.63 61.02 -7.44
N GLU A 584 15.04 61.69 -8.51
CA GLU A 584 16.19 61.31 -9.34
C GLU A 584 17.15 62.51 -9.50
N PRO A 585 18.05 62.73 -8.52
CA PRO A 585 18.92 63.90 -8.51
C PRO A 585 19.84 64.01 -9.74
N ASP A 586 20.07 62.96 -10.51
CA ASP A 586 20.87 63.06 -11.74
C ASP A 586 20.16 63.88 -12.83
N ILE A 587 18.83 64.01 -12.76
CA ILE A 587 18.05 64.91 -13.60
C ILE A 587 18.19 66.32 -13.06
N SER A 588 19.03 67.11 -13.73
CA SER A 588 19.28 68.52 -13.40
C SER A 588 19.33 69.39 -14.65
N PHE A 589 18.91 70.63 -14.49
CA PHE A 589 18.95 71.66 -15.53
C PHE A 589 19.60 72.90 -14.97
N THR A 590 20.52 73.49 -15.73
CA THR A 590 21.17 74.74 -15.36
C THR A 590 21.08 75.70 -16.52
N ALA A 591 20.73 76.95 -16.25
CA ALA A 591 20.89 78.03 -17.22
C ALA A 591 21.55 79.25 -16.58
N GLU A 592 22.32 79.95 -17.39
CA GLU A 592 23.04 81.16 -17.02
C GLU A 592 22.56 82.31 -17.90
N ASP A 593 22.00 83.34 -17.26
CA ASP A 593 21.57 84.55 -17.94
C ASP A 593 22.49 85.71 -17.53
N SER A 594 22.93 86.51 -18.49
CA SER A 594 23.97 87.53 -18.24
C SER A 594 23.62 88.92 -18.76
N ALA A 595 24.10 89.95 -18.05
CA ALA A 595 23.98 91.35 -18.44
C ALA A 595 25.30 92.10 -18.22
N LEU A 596 25.64 93.00 -19.16
CA LEU A 596 26.84 93.83 -19.08
C LEU A 596 26.61 95.03 -18.17
N VAL A 597 27.50 95.24 -17.21
CA VAL A 597 27.54 96.42 -16.34
C VAL A 597 28.72 97.33 -16.75
N PRO A 598 28.45 98.57 -17.22
CA PRO A 598 29.49 99.48 -17.70
C PRO A 598 30.38 100.03 -16.57
N ALA A 599 31.63 100.40 -16.90
CA ALA A 599 32.61 100.90 -15.93
C ALA A 599 32.43 102.40 -15.58
N THR A 600 32.54 102.77 -14.30
CA THR A 600 32.49 104.18 -13.84
C THR A 600 33.77 104.98 -14.18
N TYR A 601 34.88 104.32 -14.52
CA TYR A 601 36.16 105.00 -14.82
C TYR A 601 36.97 104.29 -15.91
N VAL A 602 37.23 105.00 -17.01
CA VAL A 602 38.15 104.59 -18.09
C VAL A 602 39.48 105.34 -17.91
N PRO A 603 40.57 104.71 -17.43
CA PRO A 603 41.88 105.37 -17.42
C PRO A 603 42.40 105.54 -18.86
N PRO A 604 42.95 106.71 -19.23
CA PRO A 604 43.55 106.91 -20.56
C PRO A 604 44.87 106.14 -20.70
N LEU A 605 45.11 105.62 -21.90
CA LEU A 605 46.35 104.97 -22.32
C LEU A 605 47.58 105.80 -21.89
N LYS A 606 48.44 105.23 -21.06
CA LYS A 606 49.82 105.69 -20.92
C LYS A 606 50.70 105.02 -21.95
N THR A 607 51.19 105.85 -22.85
CA THR A 607 52.28 105.60 -23.78
C THR A 607 53.57 105.21 -23.06
N THR A 608 54.23 104.27 -23.70
CA THR A 608 55.57 103.73 -23.49
C THR A 608 56.64 104.77 -23.17
N GLU A 609 57.41 104.56 -22.10
CA GLU A 609 58.88 104.70 -22.14
C GLU A 609 59.52 104.13 -20.86
N GLY A 610 60.39 103.13 -21.04
CA GLY A 610 61.08 102.44 -19.95
C GLY A 610 61.78 101.17 -20.43
N ALA A 611 62.45 101.26 -21.58
CA ALA A 611 63.04 100.17 -22.38
C ALA A 611 64.19 99.37 -21.72
N TRP A 612 64.26 99.32 -20.38
CA TRP A 612 65.20 98.47 -19.65
C TRP A 612 64.55 97.62 -18.54
N LYS A 613 63.26 97.84 -18.20
CA LYS A 613 62.51 96.99 -17.25
C LYS A 613 61.81 95.79 -17.91
N GLY A 614 61.33 95.93 -19.15
CA GLY A 614 60.67 94.84 -19.88
C GLY A 614 61.59 93.67 -20.24
N VAL A 615 62.89 93.93 -20.46
CA VAL A 615 63.88 92.89 -20.75
C VAL A 615 64.22 92.07 -19.50
N LEU A 616 64.25 92.70 -18.32
CA LEU A 616 64.48 91.99 -17.06
C LEU A 616 63.25 91.19 -16.62
N ILE A 617 62.03 91.72 -16.84
CA ILE A 617 60.76 91.04 -16.52
C ILE A 617 60.48 89.87 -17.47
N GLY A 618 60.70 90.02 -18.78
CA GLY A 618 60.55 88.91 -19.74
C GLY A 618 61.59 87.80 -19.54
N TRP A 619 62.80 88.13 -19.06
CA TRP A 619 63.77 87.11 -18.65
C TRP A 619 63.33 86.38 -17.38
N LEU A 620 62.74 87.10 -16.41
CA LEU A 620 62.29 86.55 -15.13
C LEU A 620 60.98 85.75 -15.27
N GLU A 621 60.07 86.10 -16.18
CA GLU A 621 58.85 85.33 -16.51
C GLU A 621 59.20 84.00 -17.19
N VAL A 622 60.12 83.99 -18.16
CA VAL A 622 60.60 82.74 -18.79
C VAL A 622 61.42 81.90 -17.80
N TRP A 623 62.20 82.52 -16.91
CA TRP A 623 62.92 81.79 -15.85
C TRP A 623 62.00 81.20 -14.77
N HIS A 624 60.91 81.88 -14.40
CA HIS A 624 59.99 81.39 -13.37
C HIS A 624 59.05 80.31 -13.93
N GLU A 625 58.54 80.47 -15.15
CA GLU A 625 57.54 79.58 -15.73
C GLU A 625 58.11 78.16 -15.96
N PHE A 626 59.32 78.05 -16.53
CA PHE A 626 59.92 76.73 -16.77
C PHE A 626 60.34 75.99 -15.49
N ILE A 627 60.85 76.70 -14.47
CA ILE A 627 61.26 76.06 -13.22
C ILE A 627 60.05 75.72 -12.35
N LEU A 628 59.02 76.56 -12.26
CA LEU A 628 57.79 76.22 -11.52
C LEU A 628 57.04 75.06 -12.18
N ILE A 629 56.94 75.01 -13.51
CA ILE A 629 56.35 73.86 -14.20
C ILE A 629 57.18 72.60 -13.93
N ALA A 630 58.52 72.67 -14.02
CA ALA A 630 59.37 71.53 -13.71
C ALA A 630 59.22 71.06 -12.25
N VAL A 631 59.13 71.99 -11.29
CA VAL A 631 58.95 71.67 -9.86
C VAL A 631 57.57 71.11 -9.58
N VAL A 632 56.50 71.65 -10.19
CA VAL A 632 55.13 71.14 -10.05
C VAL A 632 54.97 69.78 -10.74
N VAL A 633 55.61 69.55 -11.89
CA VAL A 633 55.60 68.24 -12.56
C VAL A 633 56.40 67.21 -11.75
N ILE A 634 57.53 67.58 -11.16
CA ILE A 634 58.30 66.67 -10.30
C ILE A 634 57.56 66.38 -9.00
N ALA A 635 57.02 67.40 -8.32
CA ALA A 635 56.24 67.21 -7.10
C ALA A 635 54.91 66.47 -7.36
N GLY A 636 54.24 66.77 -8.47
CA GLY A 636 53.01 66.11 -8.92
C GLY A 636 53.24 64.66 -9.33
N SER A 637 54.34 64.36 -10.03
CA SER A 637 54.70 62.97 -10.37
C SER A 637 55.12 62.16 -9.14
N ILE A 638 55.84 62.76 -8.18
CA ILE A 638 56.11 62.14 -6.87
C ILE A 638 54.80 61.90 -6.10
N GLY A 639 53.89 62.88 -6.08
CA GLY A 639 52.56 62.77 -5.46
C GLY A 639 51.70 61.68 -6.10
N VAL A 640 51.69 61.55 -7.43
CA VAL A 640 50.99 60.48 -8.16
C VAL A 640 51.62 59.12 -7.88
N VAL A 641 52.94 59.01 -7.81
CA VAL A 641 53.60 57.73 -7.46
C VAL A 641 53.28 57.33 -6.02
N ILE A 642 53.25 58.28 -5.08
CA ILE A 642 52.85 58.02 -3.68
C ILE A 642 51.35 57.67 -3.61
N ALA A 643 50.48 58.36 -4.36
CA ALA A 643 49.05 58.07 -4.41
C ALA A 643 48.73 56.73 -5.08
N ILE A 644 49.43 56.35 -6.15
CA ILE A 644 49.33 55.02 -6.78
C ILE A 644 49.81 53.94 -5.81
N ARG A 645 50.88 54.19 -5.04
CA ARG A 645 51.38 53.21 -4.06
C ARG A 645 50.37 52.99 -2.91
N ILE A 646 49.81 54.07 -2.37
CA ILE A 646 48.77 54.02 -1.31
C ILE A 646 47.46 53.41 -1.84
N ARG A 647 47.06 53.74 -3.07
CA ARG A 647 45.89 53.15 -3.73
C ARG A 647 46.09 51.66 -4.03
N LYS A 648 47.30 51.25 -4.43
CA LYS A 648 47.63 49.85 -4.68
C LYS A 648 47.65 49.03 -3.39
N GLU A 649 48.08 49.62 -2.27
CA GLU A 649 48.01 48.99 -0.94
C GLU A 649 46.56 48.91 -0.40
N ARG A 650 45.70 49.92 -0.66
CA ARG A 650 44.26 49.87 -0.34
C ARG A 650 43.45 48.92 -1.23
N ASP A 651 43.73 48.87 -2.54
CA ASP A 651 43.09 47.93 -3.48
C ASP A 651 43.51 46.47 -3.21
N LEU A 652 44.71 46.23 -2.69
CA LEU A 652 45.16 44.89 -2.27
C LEU A 652 44.53 44.44 -0.94
N ALA A 653 44.13 45.39 -0.07
CA ALA A 653 43.48 45.09 1.20
C ALA A 653 41.95 44.87 1.08
N LEU A 654 41.33 45.31 -0.03
CA LEU A 654 39.88 45.20 -0.28
C LEU A 654 39.50 44.15 -1.34
N ARG A 655 40.47 43.52 -2.02
CA ARG A 655 40.22 42.42 -2.95
C ARG A 655 40.27 41.08 -2.22
N GLY A 656 39.09 40.57 -1.86
CA GLY A 656 38.88 39.12 -1.79
C GLY A 656 39.22 38.46 -3.14
N PRO A 657 39.41 37.12 -3.18
CA PRO A 657 39.92 36.45 -4.37
C PRO A 657 38.99 36.67 -5.57
N ALA A 658 39.59 36.94 -6.72
CA ALA A 658 38.86 37.15 -7.97
C ALA A 658 38.13 35.86 -8.42
N PRO A 659 36.92 35.96 -8.98
CA PRO A 659 36.26 34.83 -9.64
C PRO A 659 37.05 34.41 -10.89
N PRO A 660 36.97 33.14 -11.32
CA PRO A 660 37.66 32.68 -12.53
C PRO A 660 37.05 33.34 -13.76
N ALA A 661 37.91 33.74 -14.70
CA ALA A 661 37.49 34.30 -15.98
C ALA A 661 36.89 33.21 -16.88
N GLU A 662 35.74 33.50 -17.47
CA GLU A 662 35.09 32.69 -18.51
C GLU A 662 36.01 32.48 -19.72
N GLU A 663 36.14 31.22 -20.13
CA GLU A 663 36.83 30.79 -21.34
C GLU A 663 36.03 31.19 -22.59
N LYS A 664 36.69 31.83 -23.56
CA LYS A 664 36.19 31.93 -24.94
C LYS A 664 36.66 30.73 -25.75
N ALA A 665 35.75 30.17 -26.55
CA ALA A 665 35.84 28.87 -27.23
C ALA A 665 36.83 28.78 -28.42
N GLU A 666 37.99 29.45 -28.39
CA GLU A 666 38.93 29.44 -29.54
C GLU A 666 40.40 29.15 -29.22
N ASP A 667 40.79 28.76 -28.00
CA ASP A 667 42.23 28.58 -27.67
C ASP A 667 42.58 27.30 -26.89
N TRP A 668 41.96 26.16 -27.23
CA TRP A 668 42.21 24.86 -26.59
C TRP A 668 43.23 23.96 -27.30
N MET A 669 43.70 24.33 -28.49
CA MET A 669 44.67 23.53 -29.27
C MET A 669 46.15 23.93 -29.07
N SER A 670 46.45 24.95 -28.25
CA SER A 670 47.81 25.44 -28.02
C SER A 670 48.51 24.84 -26.79
N LYS A 671 47.84 23.96 -26.01
CA LYS A 671 48.36 23.41 -24.74
C LYS A 671 48.90 21.97 -24.77
N PHE A 672 49.06 21.38 -25.95
CA PHE A 672 49.61 20.02 -26.10
C PHE A 672 51.02 19.96 -26.71
N GLU A 673 51.69 21.09 -26.91
CA GLU A 673 53.11 21.13 -27.28
C GLU A 673 53.94 21.65 -26.09
N GLU A 674 54.85 20.79 -25.62
CA GLU A 674 55.92 21.06 -24.63
C GLU A 674 55.43 21.15 -23.16
N GLY A 675 55.69 20.23 -22.23
CA GLY A 675 56.89 19.44 -21.98
C GLY A 675 57.73 20.10 -20.87
N GLY A 676 57.63 19.62 -19.61
CA GLY A 676 58.65 19.92 -18.60
C GLY A 676 58.17 20.09 -17.15
N GLU A 677 58.59 19.17 -16.29
CA GLU A 677 58.44 19.17 -14.83
C GLU A 677 59.06 20.39 -14.13
N LYS A 678 58.45 20.84 -13.01
CA LYS A 678 59.13 21.08 -11.72
C LYS A 678 58.13 21.43 -10.60
N GLN A 679 58.27 20.74 -9.47
CA GLN A 679 57.56 20.93 -8.19
C GLN A 679 57.84 22.32 -7.56
N PRO A 680 56.88 22.93 -6.84
CA PRO A 680 57.15 24.05 -5.94
C PRO A 680 57.19 23.66 -4.45
N GLU A 681 58.06 24.37 -3.73
CA GLU A 681 58.34 24.30 -2.29
C GLU A 681 57.09 24.54 -1.41
N ILE A 682 57.03 23.80 -0.30
CA ILE A 682 56.03 23.94 0.76
C ILE A 682 56.37 25.19 1.61
N VAL A 683 55.43 26.13 1.70
CA VAL A 683 55.46 27.24 2.65
C VAL A 683 54.57 26.90 3.84
N ASP A 684 55.15 27.00 5.04
CA ASP A 684 54.57 26.63 6.33
C ASP A 684 53.47 27.61 6.78
N SER A 685 52.35 27.09 7.27
CA SER A 685 51.20 27.89 7.75
C SER A 685 51.20 28.06 9.27
N PRO A 686 50.85 29.23 9.83
CA PRO A 686 50.82 29.43 11.27
C PRO A 686 49.59 28.75 11.87
N GLN A 687 49.80 27.90 12.88
CA GLN A 687 48.73 27.18 13.55
C GLN A 687 48.06 28.03 14.63
N VAL A 688 46.73 28.14 14.57
CA VAL A 688 45.89 28.68 15.64
C VAL A 688 45.29 27.50 16.41
N GLY A 689 45.47 27.50 17.73
CA GLY A 689 44.96 26.44 18.61
C GLY A 689 43.43 26.46 18.70
N ALA A 690 42.83 25.27 18.71
CA ALA A 690 41.38 25.06 18.70
C ALA A 690 40.61 25.78 19.83
N GLU A 691 41.26 26.07 20.96
CA GLU A 691 40.65 26.82 22.08
C GLU A 691 40.42 28.31 21.77
N GLY A 692 41.26 28.92 20.93
CA GLY A 692 41.10 30.34 20.55
C GLY A 692 39.96 30.56 19.57
N PHE A 693 39.72 29.59 18.69
CA PHE A 693 38.66 29.64 17.68
C PHE A 693 37.26 29.48 18.30
N ALA A 694 37.14 28.65 19.34
CA ALA A 694 35.86 28.43 20.03
C ALA A 694 35.40 29.66 20.83
N ALA A 695 36.33 30.43 21.39
CA ALA A 695 36.01 31.60 22.21
C ALA A 695 35.46 32.79 21.37
N GLU A 696 36.02 33.01 20.18
CA GLU A 696 35.57 34.09 19.27
C GLU A 696 34.20 33.82 18.62
N PHE A 697 33.82 32.54 18.47
CA PHE A 697 32.56 32.15 17.85
C PHE A 697 31.36 32.33 18.80
N LEU A 698 31.56 32.14 20.11
CA LEU A 698 30.51 32.24 21.13
C LEU A 698 30.16 33.68 21.52
N GLU A 699 31.06 34.65 21.29
CA GLU A 699 30.84 36.06 21.68
C GLU A 699 29.92 36.82 20.71
N LYS A 700 29.69 36.29 19.50
CA LYS A 700 28.97 37.00 18.42
C LYS A 700 27.50 36.60 18.19
N SER A 701 26.98 35.58 18.87
CA SER A 701 25.59 35.13 18.68
C SER A 701 24.73 35.45 19.91
N GLY A 702 24.02 36.57 19.90
CA GLY A 702 23.07 36.94 20.96
C GLY A 702 21.73 36.19 20.87
N GLY A 703 21.28 35.60 21.99
CA GLY A 703 19.90 35.07 22.19
C GLY A 703 19.85 33.93 23.23
N PRO A 704 18.86 33.89 24.16
CA PRO A 704 18.99 33.19 25.44
C PRO A 704 18.80 31.67 25.35
N SER A 705 19.75 30.91 25.88
CA SER A 705 19.68 29.45 26.01
C SER A 705 18.83 29.04 27.22
N GLU A 706 17.78 28.28 26.91
CA GLU A 706 17.02 27.46 27.83
C GLU A 706 17.93 26.37 28.44
N LYS A 707 17.78 26.09 29.75
CA LYS A 707 18.63 25.13 30.47
C LYS A 707 18.37 23.69 29.98
N PRO A 708 19.42 22.86 29.79
CA PRO A 708 19.26 21.48 29.35
C PRO A 708 18.66 20.62 30.47
N ARG A 709 17.64 19.82 30.13
CA ARG A 709 17.09 18.78 31.01
C ARG A 709 18.08 17.62 31.08
N ILE A 710 18.39 17.20 32.30
CA ILE A 710 19.25 16.03 32.58
C ILE A 710 18.47 14.77 32.18
N GLY A 711 19.03 13.99 31.26
CA GLY A 711 18.52 12.67 30.88
C GLY A 711 18.73 11.62 31.99
N PRO A 712 17.99 10.51 31.95
CA PRO A 712 18.05 9.48 33.00
C PRO A 712 19.40 8.75 33.03
N ASP A 713 19.70 8.17 34.19
CA ASP A 713 21.01 7.60 34.52
C ASP A 713 21.39 6.43 33.61
N LYS A 714 22.69 6.29 33.34
CA LYS A 714 23.24 5.39 32.31
C LYS A 714 22.94 3.91 32.62
N GLU A 715 22.81 3.58 33.90
CA GLU A 715 22.47 2.24 34.39
C GLU A 715 21.03 1.82 34.00
N VAL A 716 20.10 2.78 33.88
CA VAL A 716 18.72 2.52 33.43
C VAL A 716 18.68 2.26 31.93
N VAL A 717 19.48 3.00 31.16
CA VAL A 717 19.58 2.85 29.71
C VAL A 717 20.23 1.50 29.35
N ASP A 718 21.27 1.10 30.06
CA ASP A 718 21.93 -0.20 29.84
C ASP A 718 20.99 -1.37 30.23
N SER A 719 20.24 -1.24 31.34
CA SER A 719 19.26 -2.26 31.73
C SER A 719 18.09 -2.40 30.75
N ALA A 720 17.67 -1.30 30.11
CA ALA A 720 16.63 -1.32 29.09
C ALA A 720 17.13 -1.92 27.77
N SER A 721 18.42 -1.75 27.44
CA SER A 721 19.04 -2.35 26.26
C SER A 721 19.20 -3.87 26.41
N ASP A 722 19.59 -4.35 27.59
CA ASP A 722 19.70 -5.79 27.87
C ASP A 722 18.35 -6.52 27.82
N VAL A 723 17.26 -5.86 28.22
CA VAL A 723 15.89 -6.42 28.13
C VAL A 723 15.39 -6.44 26.67
N LEU A 724 15.79 -5.46 25.87
CA LEU A 724 15.43 -5.39 24.45
C LEU A 724 16.17 -6.45 23.62
N ASP A 725 17.47 -6.63 23.86
CA ASP A 725 18.28 -7.64 23.17
C ASP A 725 17.83 -9.06 23.51
N LYS A 726 17.38 -9.30 24.75
CA LYS A 726 16.89 -10.60 25.19
C LYS A 726 15.53 -10.98 24.57
N HIS A 727 14.65 -10.01 24.35
CA HIS A 727 13.36 -10.25 23.66
C HIS A 727 13.53 -10.39 22.14
N GLN A 728 14.47 -9.69 21.51
CA GLN A 728 14.72 -9.83 20.07
C GLN A 728 15.42 -11.15 19.70
N THR A 729 16.15 -11.78 20.63
CA THR A 729 16.78 -13.08 20.38
C THR A 729 15.85 -14.27 20.59
N GLU A 730 14.88 -14.21 21.53
CA GLU A 730 13.89 -15.29 21.71
C GLU A 730 12.92 -15.39 20.50
N ASP A 731 12.34 -14.28 20.05
CA ASP A 731 11.42 -14.28 18.90
C ASP A 731 12.11 -14.72 17.58
N ALA A 732 13.40 -14.39 17.41
CA ALA A 732 14.17 -14.78 16.23
C ALA A 732 14.61 -16.25 16.25
N ILE A 733 14.77 -16.85 17.45
CA ILE A 733 15.09 -18.27 17.60
C ILE A 733 13.83 -19.12 17.42
N ASP A 734 12.68 -18.70 17.94
CA ASP A 734 11.41 -19.41 17.77
C ASP A 734 10.97 -19.42 16.30
N ALA A 735 11.12 -18.30 15.58
CA ALA A 735 10.86 -18.25 14.13
C ALA A 735 11.84 -19.12 13.31
N ALA A 736 13.08 -19.29 13.76
CA ALA A 736 14.06 -20.17 13.11
C ALA A 736 13.82 -21.66 13.41
N ILE A 737 13.23 -21.98 14.56
CA ILE A 737 12.80 -23.34 14.93
C ILE A 737 11.55 -23.73 14.13
N GLU A 738 10.59 -22.81 13.97
CA GLU A 738 9.38 -23.01 13.16
C GLU A 738 9.73 -23.28 11.68
N LEU A 739 10.66 -22.51 11.11
CA LEU A 739 11.19 -22.72 9.75
C LEU A 739 12.00 -24.03 9.60
N ALA A 740 12.65 -24.49 10.66
CA ALA A 740 13.40 -25.75 10.65
C ALA A 740 12.49 -26.98 10.79
N GLU A 741 11.39 -26.89 11.54
CA GLU A 741 10.36 -27.93 11.62
C GLU A 741 9.60 -28.06 10.28
N GLU A 742 9.31 -26.95 9.59
CA GLU A 742 8.72 -26.96 8.24
C GLU A 742 9.63 -27.60 7.17
N MET A 743 10.95 -27.60 7.37
CA MET A 743 11.91 -28.23 6.45
C MET A 743 12.17 -29.72 6.73
N VAL A 744 11.76 -30.25 7.89
CA VAL A 744 11.99 -31.66 8.27
C VAL A 744 10.80 -32.56 7.89
N GLU A 745 9.62 -32.00 7.67
CA GLU A 745 8.41 -32.74 7.32
C GLU A 745 8.06 -32.59 5.82
N GLY A 746 8.86 -33.18 4.93
CA GLY A 746 8.49 -33.15 3.50
C GLY A 746 9.46 -33.66 2.44
N ASP A 747 10.48 -34.45 2.76
CA ASP A 747 11.35 -35.05 1.74
C ASP A 747 10.83 -36.44 1.32
N LEU A 748 9.78 -36.46 0.48
CA LEU A 748 9.45 -37.63 -0.33
C LEU A 748 9.93 -37.41 -1.77
N PRO A 749 10.83 -38.26 -2.30
CA PRO A 749 11.43 -38.07 -3.61
C PRO A 749 10.44 -38.29 -4.76
N HIS A 750 10.51 -37.41 -5.76
CA HIS A 750 9.78 -37.47 -7.02
C HIS A 750 10.01 -38.81 -7.77
N PRO A 751 8.98 -39.47 -8.32
CA PRO A 751 9.08 -40.82 -8.90
C PRO A 751 9.73 -40.89 -10.30
N SER A 752 10.67 -40.00 -10.63
CA SER A 752 11.36 -39.99 -11.94
C SER A 752 12.84 -40.40 -11.87
N ASN A 753 13.32 -40.87 -10.72
CA ASN A 753 14.73 -41.27 -10.53
C ASN A 753 14.92 -42.78 -10.28
N VAL A 754 14.17 -43.65 -10.95
CA VAL A 754 14.52 -45.08 -11.08
C VAL A 754 14.17 -45.59 -12.48
N MET A 755 15.17 -46.21 -13.12
CA MET A 755 15.24 -46.88 -14.44
C MET A 755 15.68 -46.01 -15.64
N LEU A 756 16.68 -46.35 -16.46
CA LEU A 756 17.41 -47.61 -16.75
C LEU A 756 16.61 -48.90 -16.76
#